data_AF-A0A9X1YTN4-F1
#
_entry.id   AF-A0A9X1YTN4-F1
#
_cell.length_a   1.000
_cell.length_b   1.000
_cell.length_c   1.000
_cell.angle_alpha   90.00
_cell.angle_beta   90.00
_cell.angle_gamma   90.00
#
_symmetry.space_group_name_H-M   'P 1'
#
loop_
_entity.id
_entity.type
_entity.pdbx_description
1 polymer ?
#
loop_
_entity_poly.entity_id
_entity_poly.type
_entity_poly.pdbx_seq_one_letter_code
_entity_poly.pdbx_strand_id
1 'polypeptide(L)'
;MLELLWQLAVLLVPIFLVTVLPPLLALATLLVCAALMTLAARLGWPRGARGLARVMSGAAFGFGFSLGRALPAYWDIAGAAIGMFAALACVASLERRLGLSPAKPSQAGASGGPSAWGGDEPQHTPEGQPIRVFNHGEIAMGGPTYCDYLFPDGVLLQGVGSSARFSNDGRYFAATLPSRQQWGLLILDRPQRRLYHCDYSEFWELDSFADDTLDGRHSPLVDNSPRQHGLEQLLQGARAVDLVPVADLWLEPGAWHERLTGAPLEETSPDGAQRLHGQMALPASLASLPQPLEPLRAPPYRLSLNGQASGLLIGAEDSRVWSADGRALACLARQESDPETSSYWLWQQDLGWRRLPEPWVASPAEPSFHWHQLLSLDDQHLRIDAYLDCAQPDHGTYGYRLHSIHSDTDTQVGHDPQGRMLIADLPLARTQLVMPLDSLGQRGASDLESAPLLDGQRARLSWLADNRDGLGAYRCCIGDWQLPGRWQLDHRVSDCGRYLALLPFVEAPAVCGQVQVADLQQRRLLAGPPMLPVRLLDFRDGRLSLAAITGRLDNPRHSQPLQRANQPAPPAEEAATFCQERDDSRLLYEVLRVQVDDHSLRLLPRWRLVDRPQSATADGDFIQPAANGEDAAWLFGSETDYADSCLRPGSPRLGGHLLTASGCALSDLAPSMIWSPAARYLALTRYCSERNDRQEDRYGWQVLLLDVRDHCLRTWPERLHHRPQFEAFSGDSLRLRLFTRDWQAADDDDCGRLLKLNLSELLSLPGTPLIEHLGLWLDRAELTNLSAWQAVQRPQSLYFGAPSEEG
;
A
#
# COMPACT_ATOMS: atom_id res chain seq x y z
N MET A 1 -5.33 -5.57 37.43
CA MET A 1 -5.11 -6.69 36.48
C MET A 1 -6.12 -7.82 36.67
N LEU A 2 -6.24 -8.44 37.84
CA LEU A 2 -7.21 -9.53 38.11
C LEU A 2 -8.68 -9.14 37.85
N GLU A 3 -9.07 -7.92 38.21
CA GLU A 3 -10.44 -7.42 37.97
C GLU A 3 -10.74 -7.20 36.49
N LEU A 4 -9.75 -6.71 35.72
CA LEU A 4 -9.84 -6.57 34.26
C LEU A 4 -9.94 -7.96 33.59
N LEU A 5 -9.11 -8.92 34.01
CA LEU A 5 -9.16 -10.30 33.53
C LEU A 5 -10.52 -10.96 33.83
N TRP A 6 -11.09 -10.69 35.01
CA TRP A 6 -12.42 -11.15 35.37
C TRP A 6 -13.51 -10.52 34.50
N GLN A 7 -13.47 -9.21 34.26
CA GLN A 7 -14.43 -8.53 33.39
C GLN A 7 -14.34 -9.01 31.93
N LEU A 8 -13.12 -9.22 31.42
CA LEU A 8 -12.89 -9.82 30.11
C LEU A 8 -13.41 -11.26 30.04
N ALA A 9 -13.18 -12.08 31.06
CA ALA A 9 -13.68 -13.45 31.11
C ALA A 9 -15.22 -13.49 31.11
N VAL A 10 -15.87 -12.63 31.91
CA VAL A 10 -17.34 -12.53 31.97
C VAL A 10 -17.97 -12.13 30.63
N LEU A 11 -17.24 -11.38 29.79
CA LEU A 11 -17.71 -10.98 28.47
C LEU A 11 -17.36 -12.02 27.39
N LEU A 12 -16.11 -12.45 27.32
CA LEU A 12 -15.57 -13.27 26.22
C LEU A 12 -15.96 -14.75 26.32
N VAL A 13 -16.06 -15.30 27.53
CA VAL A 13 -16.40 -16.73 27.71
C VAL A 13 -17.82 -17.03 27.19
N PRO A 14 -18.86 -16.23 27.51
CA PRO A 14 -20.19 -16.43 26.93
C PRO A 14 -20.22 -16.27 25.42
N ILE A 15 -19.46 -15.31 24.86
CA ILE A 15 -19.34 -15.13 23.40
C ILE A 15 -18.84 -16.43 22.78
N PHE A 16 -17.66 -16.89 23.22
CA PHE A 16 -17.02 -18.08 22.67
C PHE A 16 -17.89 -19.33 22.79
N LEU A 17 -18.43 -19.60 23.98
CA LEU A 17 -19.24 -20.80 24.22
C LEU A 17 -20.49 -20.82 23.35
N VAL A 18 -21.14 -19.68 23.13
CA VAL A 18 -22.37 -19.60 22.32
C VAL A 18 -22.07 -19.61 20.83
N THR A 19 -20.94 -19.05 20.38
CA THR A 19 -20.53 -19.09 18.96
C THR A 19 -20.30 -20.50 18.44
N VAL A 20 -19.77 -21.41 19.28
CA VAL A 20 -19.46 -22.79 18.88
C VAL A 20 -20.74 -23.65 18.80
N LEU A 21 -21.83 -23.25 19.44
CA LEU A 21 -23.09 -23.98 19.41
C LEU A 21 -23.81 -23.81 18.06
N PRO A 22 -24.59 -24.83 17.61
CA PRO A 22 -25.57 -24.67 16.55
C PRO A 22 -26.61 -23.58 16.88
N PRO A 23 -27.19 -22.88 15.88
CA PRO A 23 -28.06 -21.72 16.11
C PRO A 23 -29.25 -21.98 17.05
N LEU A 24 -29.87 -23.16 16.95
CA LEU A 24 -30.99 -23.54 17.82
C LEU A 24 -30.56 -23.71 19.29
N LEU A 25 -29.36 -24.23 19.54
CA LEU A 25 -28.80 -24.38 20.88
C LEU A 25 -28.29 -23.05 21.44
N ALA A 26 -27.74 -22.19 20.58
CA ALA A 26 -27.38 -20.83 20.95
C ALA A 26 -28.62 -20.01 21.35
N LEU A 27 -29.72 -20.12 20.60
CA LEU A 27 -31.00 -19.49 20.95
C LEU A 27 -31.59 -20.06 22.24
N ALA A 28 -31.56 -21.38 22.42
CA ALA A 28 -32.01 -22.02 23.65
C ALA A 28 -31.23 -21.53 24.88
N THR A 29 -29.91 -21.30 24.73
CA THR A 29 -29.05 -20.75 25.79
C THR A 29 -29.50 -19.34 26.18
N LEU A 30 -29.78 -18.47 25.20
CA LEU A 30 -30.33 -17.14 25.45
C LEU A 30 -31.67 -17.19 26.19
N LEU A 31 -32.56 -18.09 25.80
CA LEU A 31 -33.88 -18.26 26.44
C LEU A 31 -33.77 -18.78 27.88
N VAL A 32 -32.86 -19.73 28.14
CA VAL A 32 -32.59 -20.23 29.49
C VAL A 32 -32.02 -19.13 30.38
N CYS A 33 -31.05 -18.36 29.89
CA CYS A 33 -30.50 -17.23 30.64
C CYS A 33 -31.57 -16.16 30.92
N ALA A 34 -32.45 -15.87 29.94
CA ALA A 34 -33.56 -14.94 30.13
C ALA A 34 -34.57 -15.44 31.18
N ALA A 35 -34.87 -16.75 31.21
CA ALA A 35 -35.73 -17.37 32.21
C ALA A 35 -35.10 -17.30 33.61
N LEU A 36 -33.80 -17.61 33.74
CA LEU A 36 -33.05 -17.51 34.99
C LEU A 36 -32.97 -16.07 35.49
N MET A 37 -32.75 -15.11 34.59
CA MET A 37 -32.74 -13.68 34.90
C MET A 37 -34.11 -13.22 35.42
N THR A 38 -35.19 -13.65 34.77
CA THR A 38 -36.57 -13.36 35.18
C THR A 38 -36.90 -13.97 36.55
N LEU A 39 -36.47 -15.22 36.78
CA LEU A 39 -36.65 -15.91 38.06
C LEU A 39 -35.87 -15.22 39.18
N ALA A 40 -34.60 -14.87 38.94
CA ALA A 40 -33.76 -14.15 39.90
C ALA A 40 -34.34 -12.77 40.25
N ALA A 41 -34.89 -12.05 39.26
CA ALA A 41 -35.56 -10.78 39.49
C ALA A 41 -36.84 -10.95 40.34
N ARG A 42 -37.68 -11.94 40.03
CA ARG A 42 -38.93 -12.20 40.76
C ARG A 42 -38.73 -12.74 42.18
N LEU A 43 -37.63 -13.46 42.43
CA LEU A 43 -37.24 -13.93 43.76
C LEU A 43 -36.53 -12.85 44.60
N GLY A 44 -36.45 -11.60 44.11
CA GLY A 44 -35.86 -10.49 44.86
C GLY A 44 -34.34 -10.50 44.90
N TRP A 45 -33.67 -11.12 43.93
CA TRP A 45 -32.20 -11.18 43.82
C TRP A 45 -31.65 -10.32 42.67
N PRO A 46 -31.66 -8.97 42.78
CA PRO A 46 -31.33 -8.06 41.69
C PRO A 46 -29.86 -8.07 41.29
N ARG A 47 -28.95 -8.47 42.20
CA ARG A 47 -27.52 -8.64 41.89
C ARG A 47 -27.28 -9.84 40.97
N GLY A 48 -27.93 -10.98 41.26
CA GLY A 48 -27.87 -12.17 40.40
C GLY A 48 -28.48 -11.92 39.03
N ALA A 49 -29.62 -11.22 38.98
CA ALA A 49 -30.28 -10.87 37.73
C ALA A 49 -29.44 -9.92 36.84
N ARG A 50 -28.74 -8.94 37.43
CA ARG A 50 -27.78 -8.08 36.70
C ARG A 50 -26.54 -8.83 36.20
N GLY A 51 -26.06 -9.81 36.98
CA GLY A 51 -24.98 -10.70 36.55
C GLY A 51 -25.37 -11.53 35.33
N LEU A 52 -26.58 -12.10 35.34
CA LEU A 52 -27.14 -12.86 34.21
C LEU A 52 -27.35 -12.00 32.97
N ALA A 53 -27.77 -10.74 33.13
CA ALA A 53 -27.93 -9.82 32.00
C ALA A 53 -26.58 -9.54 31.30
N ARG A 54 -25.49 -9.36 32.05
CA ARG A 54 -24.14 -9.21 31.48
C ARG A 54 -23.69 -10.44 30.69
N VAL A 55 -23.95 -11.63 31.22
CA VAL A 55 -23.67 -12.91 30.53
C VAL A 55 -24.52 -13.04 29.26
N MET A 56 -25.79 -12.63 29.31
CA MET A 56 -26.69 -12.63 28.15
C MET A 56 -26.24 -11.69 27.05
N SER A 57 -25.71 -10.51 27.38
CA SER A 57 -25.16 -9.60 26.37
C SER A 57 -24.00 -10.24 25.63
N GLY A 58 -23.06 -10.88 26.34
CA GLY A 58 -21.98 -11.66 25.70
C GLY A 58 -22.53 -12.83 24.86
N ALA A 59 -23.51 -13.57 25.37
CA ALA A 59 -24.16 -14.65 24.63
C ALA A 59 -24.89 -14.15 23.36
N ALA A 60 -25.42 -12.92 23.34
CA ALA A 60 -26.08 -12.34 22.17
C ALA A 60 -25.11 -12.11 21.00
N PHE A 61 -23.90 -11.65 21.30
CA PHE A 61 -22.81 -11.59 20.30
C PHE A 61 -22.46 -13.00 19.80
N GLY A 62 -22.34 -13.97 20.72
CA GLY A 62 -22.07 -15.36 20.37
C GLY A 62 -23.14 -15.97 19.46
N PHE A 63 -24.43 -15.67 19.72
CA PHE A 63 -25.56 -16.10 18.89
C PHE A 63 -25.53 -15.48 17.50
N GLY A 64 -25.19 -14.19 17.37
CA GLY A 64 -24.99 -13.54 16.08
C GLY A 64 -23.95 -14.28 15.23
N PHE A 65 -22.77 -14.58 15.80
CA PHE A 65 -21.75 -15.35 15.08
C PHE A 65 -22.16 -16.79 14.76
N SER A 66 -22.85 -17.48 15.68
CA SER A 66 -23.40 -18.82 15.44
C SER A 66 -24.40 -18.82 14.27
N LEU A 67 -25.27 -17.81 14.20
CA LEU A 67 -26.25 -17.63 13.13
C LEU A 67 -25.58 -17.30 11.79
N GLY A 68 -24.63 -16.36 11.79
CA GLY A 68 -23.87 -15.99 10.60
C GLY A 68 -23.12 -17.18 9.99
N ARG A 69 -22.47 -17.99 10.82
CA ARG A 69 -21.74 -19.19 10.37
C ARG A 69 -22.64 -20.30 9.81
N ALA A 70 -23.93 -20.29 10.14
CA ALA A 70 -24.92 -21.22 9.62
C ALA A 70 -25.58 -20.73 8.31
N LEU A 71 -25.33 -19.48 7.92
CA LEU A 71 -25.83 -18.89 6.68
C LEU A 71 -24.77 -18.96 5.58
N PRO A 72 -25.17 -18.92 4.30
CA PRO A 72 -24.22 -18.80 3.19
C PRO A 72 -23.40 -17.51 3.24
N ALA A 73 -22.20 -17.50 2.63
CA ALA A 73 -21.24 -16.39 2.66
C ALA A 73 -21.76 -15.03 2.15
N TYR A 74 -22.87 -14.99 1.40
CA TYR A 74 -23.49 -13.74 0.96
C TYR A 74 -24.47 -13.14 1.99
N TRP A 75 -24.86 -13.90 3.02
CA TRP A 75 -25.73 -13.47 4.11
C TRP A 75 -25.09 -13.57 5.50
N ASP A 76 -23.90 -14.14 5.63
CA ASP A 76 -23.28 -14.46 6.93
C ASP A 76 -23.09 -13.22 7.82
N ILE A 77 -22.54 -12.13 7.28
CA ILE A 77 -22.30 -10.87 7.99
C ILE A 77 -23.62 -10.18 8.31
N ALA A 78 -24.53 -10.07 7.33
CA ALA A 78 -25.82 -9.42 7.53
C ALA A 78 -26.70 -10.17 8.55
N GLY A 79 -26.73 -11.50 8.48
CA GLY A 79 -27.43 -12.35 9.42
C GLY A 79 -26.83 -12.30 10.82
N ALA A 80 -25.49 -12.27 10.93
CA ALA A 80 -24.81 -12.10 12.22
C ALA A 80 -25.16 -10.76 12.87
N ALA A 81 -25.11 -9.67 12.11
CA ALA A 81 -25.45 -8.34 12.59
C ALA A 81 -26.92 -8.26 13.05
N ILE A 82 -27.87 -8.72 12.22
CA ILE A 82 -29.30 -8.70 12.56
C ILE A 82 -29.58 -9.54 13.81
N GLY A 83 -29.04 -10.75 13.89
CA GLY A 83 -29.23 -11.64 15.04
C GLY A 83 -28.69 -11.06 16.34
N MET A 84 -27.51 -10.44 16.27
CA MET A 84 -26.87 -9.78 17.41
C MET A 84 -27.68 -8.57 17.91
N PHE A 85 -28.04 -7.65 17.02
CA PHE A 85 -28.79 -6.44 17.40
C PHE A 85 -30.20 -6.78 17.91
N ALA A 86 -30.90 -7.73 17.28
CA ALA A 86 -32.20 -8.17 17.74
C ALA A 86 -32.13 -8.83 19.13
N ALA A 87 -31.12 -9.68 19.37
CA ALA A 87 -30.91 -10.31 20.67
C ALA A 87 -30.61 -9.28 21.76
N LEU A 88 -29.69 -8.34 21.49
CA LEU A 88 -29.36 -7.25 22.43
C LEU A 88 -30.57 -6.35 22.74
N ALA A 89 -31.39 -6.03 21.72
CA ALA A 89 -32.63 -5.27 21.92
C ALA A 89 -33.62 -6.02 22.83
N CYS A 90 -33.74 -7.34 22.67
CA CYS A 90 -34.55 -8.19 23.54
C CYS A 90 -34.01 -8.22 24.98
N VAL A 91 -32.68 -8.34 25.17
CA VAL A 91 -32.05 -8.26 26.50
C VAL A 91 -32.38 -6.92 27.17
N ALA A 92 -32.16 -5.81 26.47
CA ALA A 92 -32.42 -4.46 27.00
C ALA A 92 -33.90 -4.20 27.31
N SER A 93 -34.82 -4.80 26.53
CA SER A 93 -36.27 -4.74 26.79
C SER A 93 -36.65 -5.53 28.03
N LEU A 94 -36.05 -6.72 28.22
CA LEU A 94 -36.28 -7.57 29.38
C LEU A 94 -35.72 -6.92 30.67
N GLU A 95 -34.52 -6.34 30.62
CA GLU A 95 -33.93 -5.58 31.74
C GLU A 95 -34.85 -4.45 32.21
N ARG A 96 -35.42 -3.70 31.26
CA ARG A 96 -36.37 -2.61 31.54
C ARG A 96 -37.65 -3.12 32.18
N ARG A 97 -38.23 -4.21 31.65
CA ARG A 97 -39.45 -4.83 32.21
C ARG A 97 -39.26 -5.39 33.61
N LEU A 98 -38.05 -5.86 33.94
CA LEU A 98 -37.71 -6.42 35.25
C LEU A 98 -37.19 -5.38 36.25
N GLY A 99 -37.13 -4.09 35.87
CA GLY A 99 -36.65 -3.03 36.75
C GLY A 99 -35.16 -3.16 37.11
N LEU A 100 -34.37 -3.82 36.26
CA LEU A 100 -32.94 -4.07 36.48
C LEU A 100 -32.05 -2.99 35.88
N SER A 101 -32.60 -2.17 34.98
CA SER A 101 -31.93 -0.98 34.47
C SER A 101 -31.63 -0.03 35.63
N PRO A 102 -30.40 0.51 35.75
CA PRO A 102 -30.10 1.51 36.76
C PRO A 102 -31.09 2.67 36.60
N ALA A 103 -31.67 3.12 37.71
CA ALA A 103 -32.41 4.38 37.71
C ALA A 103 -31.47 5.43 37.11
N LYS A 104 -31.93 6.14 36.07
CA LYS A 104 -31.23 7.35 35.62
C LYS A 104 -30.95 8.16 36.89
N PRO A 105 -29.69 8.51 37.23
CA PRO A 105 -29.47 9.46 38.29
C PRO A 105 -30.37 10.66 37.98
N SER A 106 -31.18 11.04 38.97
CA SER A 106 -32.06 12.20 38.87
C SER A 106 -31.24 13.36 38.33
N GLN A 107 -31.46 13.69 37.05
CA GLN A 107 -30.93 14.88 36.39
C GLN A 107 -31.64 16.08 37.02
N ALA A 108 -31.19 16.45 38.20
CA ALA A 108 -31.28 17.81 38.68
C ALA A 108 -29.88 18.40 38.45
N GLY A 109 -29.67 19.01 37.27
CA GLY A 109 -28.62 20.03 37.11
C GLY A 109 -27.53 19.85 36.04
N ALA A 110 -27.46 18.77 35.25
CA ALA A 110 -26.42 18.66 34.21
C ALA A 110 -26.96 17.99 32.93
N SER A 111 -27.39 18.83 31.97
CA SER A 111 -27.44 18.45 30.57
C SER A 111 -25.99 18.50 30.05
N GLY A 112 -25.34 17.35 29.87
CA GLY A 112 -24.05 17.32 29.18
C GLY A 112 -24.20 17.85 27.75
N GLY A 113 -23.23 18.63 27.29
CA GLY A 113 -23.20 19.13 25.91
C GLY A 113 -22.75 18.07 24.88
N PRO A 114 -22.83 18.34 23.56
CA PRO A 114 -22.22 17.56 22.49
C PRO A 114 -20.88 16.94 22.79
N SER A 115 -20.83 15.67 22.41
CA SER A 115 -19.66 14.83 22.41
C SER A 115 -18.54 15.43 21.55
N ALA A 116 -17.32 15.44 22.08
CA ALA A 116 -16.10 15.71 21.31
C ALA A 116 -15.78 14.60 20.30
N TRP A 117 -16.43 13.42 20.41
CA TRP A 117 -16.33 12.31 19.46
C TRP A 117 -17.32 12.42 18.28
N GLY A 118 -18.03 13.55 18.19
CA GLY A 118 -18.92 13.87 17.08
C GLY A 118 -20.34 13.34 17.25
N GLY A 119 -21.20 13.70 16.30
CA GLY A 119 -22.61 13.26 16.22
C GLY A 119 -23.62 14.21 16.84
N ASP A 120 -23.16 15.25 17.56
CA ASP A 120 -23.98 16.28 18.21
C ASP A 120 -23.55 17.70 17.78
N GLU A 121 -22.90 17.84 16.63
CA GLU A 121 -22.50 19.14 16.08
C GLU A 121 -23.73 20.05 15.90
N PRO A 122 -23.63 21.37 16.17
CA PRO A 122 -24.72 22.29 15.88
C PRO A 122 -25.07 22.28 14.38
N GLN A 123 -26.26 21.77 14.06
CA GLN A 123 -26.80 21.75 12.69
C GLN A 123 -27.71 22.95 12.39
N HIS A 124 -28.05 23.74 13.40
CA HIS A 124 -28.87 24.94 13.28
C HIS A 124 -28.29 26.06 14.13
N THR A 125 -28.45 27.30 13.67
CA THR A 125 -28.20 28.48 14.49
C THR A 125 -29.30 28.62 15.56
N PRO A 126 -29.10 29.44 16.60
CA PRO A 126 -30.14 29.71 17.60
C PRO A 126 -31.42 30.32 16.98
N GLU A 127 -31.30 30.97 15.82
CA GLU A 127 -32.42 31.50 15.06
C GLU A 127 -33.17 30.42 14.24
N GLY A 128 -32.73 29.16 14.29
CA GLY A 128 -33.33 28.03 13.58
C GLY A 128 -32.91 27.89 12.11
N GLN A 129 -31.89 28.63 11.68
CA GLN A 129 -31.38 28.51 10.31
C GLN A 129 -30.40 27.35 10.20
N PRO A 130 -30.43 26.56 9.10
CA PRO A 130 -29.56 25.40 8.95
C PRO A 130 -28.09 25.81 8.80
N ILE A 131 -27.21 25.03 9.43
CA ILE A 131 -25.75 25.11 9.28
C ILE A 131 -25.33 23.88 8.49
N ARG A 132 -24.54 24.08 7.44
CA ARG A 132 -24.00 22.97 6.65
C ARG A 132 -22.69 22.50 7.28
N VAL A 133 -22.70 21.26 7.76
CA VAL A 133 -21.54 20.60 8.39
C VAL A 133 -20.98 19.54 7.44
N PHE A 134 -19.69 19.60 7.12
CA PHE A 134 -19.04 18.72 6.14
C PHE A 134 -17.54 18.51 6.45
N ASN A 135 -16.84 17.71 5.64
CA ASN A 135 -15.42 17.38 5.81
C ASN A 135 -15.08 16.83 7.22
N HIS A 136 -15.87 15.86 7.70
CA HIS A 136 -15.64 15.21 9.00
C HIS A 136 -14.34 14.40 8.98
N GLY A 137 -13.54 14.53 10.03
CA GLY A 137 -12.34 13.75 10.26
C GLY A 137 -12.09 13.53 11.75
N GLU A 138 -11.13 12.67 12.07
CA GLU A 138 -10.67 12.40 13.43
C GLU A 138 -9.17 12.71 13.56
N ILE A 139 -8.73 13.22 14.71
CA ILE A 139 -7.30 13.52 14.92
C ILE A 139 -6.45 12.25 15.05
N ALA A 140 -7.05 11.15 15.48
CA ALA A 140 -6.47 9.82 15.59
C ALA A 140 -7.61 8.79 15.66
N MET A 141 -7.33 7.51 15.36
CA MET A 141 -8.33 6.45 15.39
C MET A 141 -9.06 6.39 16.74
N GLY A 142 -10.37 6.69 16.73
CA GLY A 142 -11.23 6.70 17.92
C GLY A 142 -11.07 7.94 18.81
N GLY A 143 -10.42 8.99 18.31
CA GLY A 143 -10.22 10.26 19.00
C GLY A 143 -11.30 11.31 18.67
N PRO A 144 -11.16 12.54 19.18
CA PRO A 144 -12.06 13.64 18.87
C PRO A 144 -12.13 13.98 17.39
N THR A 145 -13.30 14.47 16.99
CA THR A 145 -13.65 14.76 15.61
C THR A 145 -13.60 16.26 15.33
N TYR A 146 -13.33 16.59 14.07
CA TYR A 146 -13.41 17.94 13.53
C TYR A 146 -14.21 17.94 12.22
N CYS A 147 -14.75 19.10 11.87
CA CYS A 147 -15.52 19.34 10.66
C CYS A 147 -15.45 20.81 10.23
N ASP A 148 -15.99 21.09 9.05
CA ASP A 148 -16.18 22.44 8.52
C ASP A 148 -17.62 22.89 8.78
N TYR A 149 -17.79 24.13 9.28
CA TYR A 149 -19.09 24.76 9.53
C TYR A 149 -19.34 25.90 8.55
N LEU A 150 -20.34 25.76 7.68
CA LEU A 150 -20.83 26.84 6.81
C LEU A 150 -22.15 27.38 7.38
N PHE A 151 -22.07 28.60 7.91
CA PHE A 151 -23.21 29.33 8.48
C PHE A 151 -24.07 29.96 7.38
N PRO A 152 -25.37 30.21 7.65
CA PRO A 152 -26.30 30.80 6.69
C PRO A 152 -25.97 32.25 6.29
N ASP A 153 -25.14 32.94 7.09
CA ASP A 153 -24.63 34.28 6.83
C ASP A 153 -23.33 34.31 6.00
N GLY A 154 -22.89 33.14 5.53
CA GLY A 154 -21.72 32.96 4.66
C GLY A 154 -20.40 32.75 5.43
N VAL A 155 -20.39 32.78 6.75
CA VAL A 155 -19.17 32.45 7.50
C VAL A 155 -18.84 30.97 7.29
N LEU A 156 -17.59 30.67 6.92
CA LEU A 156 -17.09 29.30 6.83
C LEU A 156 -15.89 29.13 7.76
N LEU A 157 -16.02 28.21 8.70
CA LEU A 157 -14.94 27.80 9.59
C LEU A 157 -14.46 26.40 9.20
N GLN A 158 -13.15 26.17 9.20
CA GLN A 158 -12.56 24.91 8.75
C GLN A 158 -11.85 24.15 9.85
N GLY A 159 -11.93 22.83 9.82
CA GLY A 159 -11.18 21.95 10.73
C GLY A 159 -11.48 22.21 12.20
N VAL A 160 -12.71 22.64 12.50
CA VAL A 160 -13.14 23.02 13.84
C VAL A 160 -13.70 21.80 14.56
N GLY A 161 -13.43 21.67 15.86
CA GLY A 161 -13.88 20.53 16.65
C GLY A 161 -15.40 20.42 16.73
N SER A 162 -15.90 19.19 16.75
CA SER A 162 -17.33 18.89 16.83
C SER A 162 -17.99 19.36 18.14
N SER A 163 -17.22 19.51 19.22
CA SER A 163 -17.73 20.08 20.48
C SER A 163 -17.80 21.60 20.37
N ALA A 164 -19.00 22.08 20.00
CA ALA A 164 -19.29 23.48 19.73
C ALA A 164 -20.60 23.94 20.39
N ARG A 165 -20.67 25.24 20.72
CA ARG A 165 -21.80 25.92 21.40
C ARG A 165 -22.05 27.31 20.82
N PHE A 166 -23.32 27.68 20.74
CA PHE A 166 -23.71 29.08 20.62
C PHE A 166 -23.93 29.69 22.00
N SER A 167 -23.63 30.98 22.15
CA SER A 167 -24.11 31.77 23.28
C SER A 167 -25.64 31.83 23.25
N ASN A 168 -26.27 32.02 24.41
CA ASN A 168 -27.74 32.10 24.54
C ASN A 168 -28.38 33.19 23.66
N ASP A 169 -27.67 34.28 23.40
CA ASP A 169 -28.10 35.38 22.53
C ASP A 169 -27.78 35.15 21.04
N GLY A 170 -27.10 34.04 20.71
CA GLY A 170 -26.67 33.66 19.37
C GLY A 170 -25.58 34.51 18.75
N ARG A 171 -25.01 35.47 19.50
CA ARG A 171 -23.93 36.34 19.03
C ARG A 171 -22.64 35.58 18.79
N TYR A 172 -22.26 34.71 19.73
CA TYR A 172 -20.99 33.99 19.69
C TYR A 172 -21.20 32.52 19.35
N PHE A 173 -20.24 31.96 18.62
CA PHE A 173 -20.08 30.53 18.43
C PHE A 173 -18.71 30.12 18.96
N ALA A 174 -18.66 29.22 19.94
CA ALA A 174 -17.44 28.68 20.51
C ALA A 174 -17.28 27.22 20.11
N ALA A 175 -16.06 26.80 19.79
CA ALA A 175 -15.74 25.43 19.46
C ALA A 175 -14.32 25.07 19.87
N THR A 176 -14.12 23.82 20.25
CA THR A 176 -12.78 23.29 20.51
C THR A 176 -11.97 23.16 19.22
N LEU A 177 -10.64 23.19 19.33
CA LEU A 177 -9.70 22.91 18.24
C LEU A 177 -8.85 21.69 18.62
N PRO A 178 -9.32 20.47 18.30
CA PRO A 178 -8.62 19.26 18.67
C PRO A 178 -7.31 19.11 17.87
N SER A 179 -6.23 18.75 18.55
CA SER A 179 -4.91 18.53 17.94
C SER A 179 -4.15 17.46 18.72
N ARG A 180 -3.20 16.81 18.05
CA ARG A 180 -2.27 15.86 18.70
C ARG A 180 -1.24 16.55 19.59
N GLN A 181 -0.93 17.83 19.33
CA GLN A 181 0.11 18.56 20.03
C GLN A 181 -0.47 19.49 21.10
N GLN A 182 -1.36 20.41 20.70
CA GLN A 182 -1.91 21.43 21.58
C GLN A 182 -3.39 21.68 21.25
N TRP A 183 -4.25 21.44 22.23
CA TRP A 183 -5.67 21.77 22.16
C TRP A 183 -5.87 23.28 22.18
N GLY A 184 -6.88 23.75 21.47
CA GLY A 184 -7.24 25.16 21.45
C GLY A 184 -8.75 25.39 21.58
N LEU A 185 -9.11 26.67 21.64
CA LEU A 185 -10.49 27.15 21.65
C LEU A 185 -10.63 28.26 20.61
N LEU A 186 -11.70 28.18 19.84
CA LEU A 186 -12.06 29.17 18.83
C LEU A 186 -13.40 29.80 19.20
N ILE A 187 -13.49 31.13 19.14
CA ILE A 187 -14.73 31.88 19.36
C ILE A 187 -14.97 32.80 18.16
N LEU A 188 -16.10 32.67 17.50
CA LEU A 188 -16.58 33.56 16.44
C LEU A 188 -17.57 34.56 17.02
N ASP A 189 -17.29 35.87 16.88
CA ASP A 189 -18.29 36.94 17.03
C ASP A 189 -18.99 37.12 15.66
N ARG A 190 -20.22 36.62 15.53
CA ARG A 190 -20.93 36.56 14.25
C ARG A 190 -21.28 37.96 13.71
N PRO A 191 -21.87 38.89 14.49
CA PRO A 191 -22.15 40.25 14.02
C PRO A 191 -20.90 41.02 13.58
N GLN A 192 -19.78 40.85 14.29
CA GLN A 192 -18.53 41.52 13.93
C GLN A 192 -17.74 40.76 12.85
N ARG A 193 -18.11 39.52 12.55
CA ARG A 193 -17.39 38.61 11.65
C ARG A 193 -15.91 38.52 12.02
N ARG A 194 -15.66 38.32 13.31
CA ARG A 194 -14.33 38.29 13.90
C ARG A 194 -14.12 36.96 14.61
N LEU A 195 -13.02 36.32 14.28
CA LEU A 195 -12.61 35.05 14.86
C LEU A 195 -11.55 35.30 15.94
N TYR A 196 -11.70 34.65 17.08
CA TYR A 196 -10.76 34.71 18.18
C TYR A 196 -10.17 33.32 18.39
N HIS A 197 -8.86 33.20 18.16
CA HIS A 197 -8.09 32.02 18.52
C HIS A 197 -7.60 32.20 19.97
N CYS A 198 -8.30 31.57 20.90
CA CYS A 198 -8.01 31.66 22.33
C CYS A 198 -6.89 30.69 22.69
N ASP A 199 -5.89 31.18 23.43
CA ASP A 199 -4.84 30.35 24.04
C ASP A 199 -5.39 29.67 25.30
N TYR A 200 -6.36 28.77 25.11
CA TYR A 200 -7.01 28.02 26.17
C TYR A 200 -7.20 26.56 25.76
N SER A 201 -6.48 25.66 26.42
CA SER A 201 -6.36 24.25 26.03
C SER A 201 -7.10 23.28 26.95
N GLU A 202 -7.75 23.76 28.00
CA GLU A 202 -8.35 22.88 29.01
C GLU A 202 -9.76 22.39 28.63
N PHE A 203 -10.42 23.01 27.64
CA PHE A 203 -11.71 22.50 27.18
C PHE A 203 -11.51 21.35 26.20
N TRP A 204 -11.92 20.16 26.65
CA TRP A 204 -12.09 18.98 25.82
C TRP A 204 -13.49 18.93 25.21
N GLU A 205 -14.51 19.26 26.02
CA GLU A 205 -15.90 19.38 25.61
C GLU A 205 -16.50 20.68 26.13
N LEU A 206 -17.37 21.30 25.33
CA LEU A 206 -18.16 22.46 25.74
C LEU A 206 -19.54 21.99 26.20
N ASP A 207 -19.99 22.42 27.37
CA ASP A 207 -21.28 22.03 27.93
C ASP A 207 -22.33 23.13 27.73
N SER A 208 -22.02 24.37 28.09
CA SER A 208 -22.91 25.52 27.96
C SER A 208 -22.15 26.80 27.64
N PHE A 209 -22.85 27.75 27.01
CA PHE A 209 -22.36 29.11 26.78
C PHE A 209 -23.47 30.09 27.18
N ALA A 210 -23.47 30.46 28.46
CA ALA A 210 -24.51 31.30 29.07
C ALA A 210 -23.94 32.66 29.48
N ASP A 211 -24.69 33.72 29.18
CA ASP A 211 -24.34 35.11 29.48
C ASP A 211 -22.92 35.47 28.97
N ASP A 212 -21.97 35.69 29.88
CA ASP A 212 -20.56 35.97 29.60
C ASP A 212 -19.63 34.82 30.06
N THR A 213 -20.14 33.60 30.17
CA THR A 213 -19.39 32.42 30.64
C THR A 213 -19.48 31.24 29.71
N LEU A 214 -18.33 30.62 29.44
CA LEU A 214 -18.22 29.36 28.70
C LEU A 214 -17.87 28.24 29.69
N ASP A 215 -18.73 27.22 29.72
CA ASP A 215 -18.57 26.05 30.56
C ASP A 215 -18.27 24.82 29.71
N GLY A 216 -17.47 23.92 30.27
CA GLY A 216 -17.09 22.69 29.60
C GLY A 216 -16.37 21.74 30.54
N ARG A 217 -15.73 20.71 29.97
CA ARG A 217 -15.01 19.68 30.70
C ARG A 217 -13.60 19.51 30.17
N HIS A 218 -12.70 19.15 31.06
CA HIS A 218 -11.35 18.75 30.70
C HIS A 218 -11.32 17.30 30.18
N SER A 219 -10.21 16.89 29.56
CA SER A 219 -10.10 15.56 28.94
C SER A 219 -10.42 14.45 29.94
N PRO A 220 -11.24 13.44 29.57
CA PRO A 220 -11.50 12.31 30.45
C PRO A 220 -10.30 11.37 30.59
N LEU A 221 -9.28 11.52 29.75
CA LEU A 221 -7.99 10.85 29.94
C LEU A 221 -7.20 11.41 31.13
N VAL A 222 -7.59 12.58 31.64
CA VAL A 222 -6.94 13.23 32.78
C VAL A 222 -7.85 13.19 34.00
N ASP A 223 -8.99 13.89 33.97
CA ASP A 223 -9.88 13.97 35.14
C ASP A 223 -11.37 14.14 34.82
N ASN A 224 -11.74 14.47 33.57
CA ASN A 224 -13.13 14.76 33.15
C ASN A 224 -13.85 15.84 33.99
N SER A 225 -13.10 16.72 34.63
CA SER A 225 -13.65 17.69 35.58
C SER A 225 -14.21 18.93 34.88
N PRO A 226 -15.25 19.57 35.45
CA PRO A 226 -15.82 20.78 34.86
C PRO A 226 -14.84 21.95 34.93
N ARG A 227 -14.92 22.83 33.92
CA ARG A 227 -14.19 24.08 33.77
C ARG A 227 -15.17 25.18 33.39
N GLN A 228 -14.92 26.38 33.87
CA GLN A 228 -15.74 27.55 33.59
C GLN A 228 -14.82 28.75 33.43
N HIS A 229 -14.99 29.49 32.33
CA HIS A 229 -14.19 30.69 32.04
C HIS A 229 -15.06 31.84 31.56
N GLY A 230 -14.71 33.05 31.97
CA GLY A 230 -15.36 34.27 31.51
C GLY A 230 -14.95 34.60 30.07
N LEU A 231 -15.93 34.98 29.25
CA LEU A 231 -15.74 35.33 27.85
C LEU A 231 -14.73 36.46 27.68
N GLU A 232 -14.82 37.52 28.48
CA GLU A 232 -13.90 38.65 28.39
C GLU A 232 -12.44 38.22 28.60
N GLN A 233 -12.18 37.32 29.54
CA GLN A 233 -10.84 36.78 29.79
C GLN A 233 -10.33 35.94 28.61
N LEU A 234 -11.21 35.11 28.03
CA LEU A 234 -10.88 34.31 26.85
C LEU A 234 -10.56 35.19 25.63
N LEU A 235 -11.27 36.30 25.46
CA LEU A 235 -11.07 37.23 24.34
C LEU A 235 -9.83 38.13 24.53
N GLN A 236 -9.53 38.57 25.75
CA GLN A 236 -8.38 39.45 26.03
C GLN A 236 -7.02 38.81 25.67
N GLY A 237 -6.88 37.50 25.86
CA GLY A 237 -5.68 36.73 25.51
C GLY A 237 -5.68 36.16 24.09
N ALA A 238 -6.77 36.33 23.32
CA ALA A 238 -6.93 35.69 22.03
C ALA A 238 -6.30 36.48 20.88
N ARG A 239 -5.87 35.76 19.84
CA ARG A 239 -5.55 36.36 18.54
C ARG A 239 -6.87 36.63 17.80
N ALA A 240 -7.26 37.90 17.74
CA ALA A 240 -8.41 38.36 16.97
C ALA A 240 -8.05 38.47 15.47
N VAL A 241 -8.91 37.91 14.62
CA VAL A 241 -8.76 37.92 13.16
C VAL A 241 -10.08 38.33 12.53
N ASP A 242 -10.06 39.42 11.76
CA ASP A 242 -11.21 39.86 10.97
C ASP A 242 -11.40 38.94 9.76
N LEU A 243 -12.61 38.44 9.57
CA LEU A 243 -12.95 37.64 8.39
C LEU A 243 -13.04 38.53 7.15
N VAL A 244 -12.49 38.06 6.04
CA VAL A 244 -12.47 38.80 4.77
C VAL A 244 -13.57 38.25 3.86
N PRO A 245 -14.35 39.14 3.20
CA PRO A 245 -15.37 38.70 2.26
C PRO A 245 -14.75 38.20 0.95
N VAL A 246 -15.26 37.07 0.45
CA VAL A 246 -14.94 36.52 -0.88
C VAL A 246 -16.21 35.93 -1.48
N ALA A 247 -16.66 36.50 -2.61
CA ALA A 247 -17.96 36.18 -3.19
C ALA A 247 -19.08 36.28 -2.12
N ASP A 248 -19.73 35.17 -1.78
CA ASP A 248 -20.77 35.05 -0.76
C ASP A 248 -20.28 34.48 0.58
N LEU A 249 -18.97 34.30 0.77
CA LEU A 249 -18.36 33.77 1.98
C LEU A 249 -17.59 34.81 2.80
N TRP A 250 -17.43 34.51 4.09
CA TRP A 250 -16.55 35.22 5.04
C TRP A 250 -15.54 34.23 5.60
N LEU A 251 -14.26 34.47 5.31
CA LEU A 251 -13.18 33.51 5.54
C LEU A 251 -12.05 34.12 6.38
N GLU A 252 -11.40 33.29 7.17
CA GLU A 252 -10.14 33.68 7.81
C GLU A 252 -9.07 33.91 6.71
N PRO A 253 -8.36 35.06 6.71
CA PRO A 253 -7.30 35.31 5.74
C PRO A 253 -6.19 34.26 5.86
N GLY A 254 -5.74 33.75 4.71
CA GLY A 254 -4.66 32.78 4.64
C GLY A 254 -4.01 32.79 3.26
N ALA A 255 -3.32 31.69 2.90
CA ALA A 255 -2.60 31.58 1.62
C ALA A 255 -3.49 31.77 0.37
N TRP A 256 -4.81 31.57 0.48
CA TRP A 256 -5.75 31.86 -0.60
C TRP A 256 -5.85 33.37 -0.89
N HIS A 257 -5.72 34.22 0.13
CA HIS A 257 -5.87 35.67 0.01
C HIS A 257 -4.74 36.29 -0.81
N GLU A 258 -3.51 35.82 -0.57
CA GLU A 258 -2.32 36.16 -1.37
C GLU A 258 -2.48 35.68 -2.83
N ARG A 259 -3.06 34.48 -3.04
CA ARG A 259 -3.30 33.94 -4.38
C ARG A 259 -4.35 34.71 -5.17
N LEU A 260 -5.44 35.15 -4.52
CA LEU A 260 -6.45 36.00 -5.16
C LEU A 260 -5.92 37.40 -5.50
N THR A 261 -4.95 37.89 -4.72
CA THR A 261 -4.31 39.20 -4.95
C THR A 261 -3.07 39.11 -5.85
N GLY A 262 -2.66 37.90 -6.21
CA GLY A 262 -1.58 37.62 -7.15
C GLY A 262 -1.87 38.12 -8.57
N ALA A 263 -0.82 38.23 -9.39
CA ALA A 263 -0.92 38.72 -10.75
C ALA A 263 -1.86 37.84 -11.62
N PRO A 264 -2.63 38.44 -12.54
CA PRO A 264 -3.38 37.67 -13.53
C PRO A 264 -2.44 36.76 -14.34
N LEU A 265 -2.97 35.63 -14.82
CA LEU A 265 -2.23 34.78 -15.75
C LEU A 265 -1.98 35.59 -17.02
N GLU A 266 -0.75 36.04 -17.25
CA GLU A 266 -0.35 36.76 -18.46
C GLU A 266 0.85 36.09 -19.09
N GLU A 267 0.69 35.67 -20.34
CA GLU A 267 1.76 35.05 -21.12
C GLU A 267 1.77 35.64 -22.52
N THR A 268 2.96 35.79 -23.08
CA THR A 268 3.16 36.23 -24.47
C THR A 268 3.73 35.08 -25.28
N SER A 269 3.35 35.00 -26.56
CA SER A 269 3.99 34.07 -27.49
C SER A 269 5.50 34.34 -27.61
N PRO A 270 6.31 33.36 -28.05
CA PRO A 270 7.76 33.51 -28.18
C PRO A 270 8.20 34.71 -29.06
N ASP A 271 7.41 35.06 -30.07
CA ASP A 271 7.64 36.22 -30.95
C ASP A 271 7.06 37.54 -30.40
N GLY A 272 6.34 37.48 -29.26
CA GLY A 272 5.68 38.61 -28.60
C GLY A 272 4.42 39.12 -29.33
N ALA A 273 3.98 38.48 -30.42
CA ALA A 273 2.87 38.96 -31.23
C ALA A 273 1.49 38.65 -30.61
N GLN A 274 1.39 37.56 -29.84
CA GLN A 274 0.16 37.11 -29.21
C GLN A 274 0.24 37.33 -27.69
N ARG A 275 -0.87 37.71 -27.09
CA ARG A 275 -1.01 37.88 -25.63
C ARG A 275 -2.13 37.02 -25.09
N LEU A 276 -1.77 36.05 -24.26
CA LEU A 276 -2.66 35.26 -23.45
C LEU A 276 -2.93 35.98 -22.12
N HIS A 277 -4.20 36.11 -21.77
CA HIS A 277 -4.62 36.69 -20.51
C HIS A 277 -5.71 35.82 -19.88
N GLY A 278 -5.48 35.37 -18.66
CA GLY A 278 -6.43 34.63 -17.83
C GLY A 278 -7.03 35.54 -16.76
N GLN A 279 -8.35 35.70 -16.79
CA GLN A 279 -9.10 36.37 -15.73
C GLN A 279 -9.67 35.33 -14.78
N MET A 280 -9.36 35.43 -13.49
CA MET A 280 -9.88 34.51 -12.49
C MET A 280 -11.43 34.45 -12.52
N ALA A 281 -11.95 33.22 -12.48
CA ALA A 281 -13.33 32.89 -12.75
C ALA A 281 -13.97 32.27 -11.51
N LEU A 282 -14.31 33.09 -10.52
CA LEU A 282 -15.07 32.59 -9.36
C LEU A 282 -16.53 32.36 -9.74
N PRO A 283 -17.16 31.27 -9.27
CA PRO A 283 -18.59 31.06 -9.43
C PRO A 283 -19.37 32.11 -8.65
N ALA A 284 -20.65 32.29 -9.02
CA ALA A 284 -21.51 33.30 -8.39
C ALA A 284 -21.77 33.06 -6.90
N SER A 285 -21.71 31.79 -6.46
CA SER A 285 -21.88 31.40 -5.05
C SER A 285 -20.95 30.23 -4.74
N LEU A 286 -19.95 30.47 -3.89
CA LEU A 286 -19.08 29.43 -3.34
C LEU A 286 -19.83 28.59 -2.31
N ALA A 287 -20.75 29.19 -1.53
CA ALA A 287 -21.52 28.50 -0.49
C ALA A 287 -22.35 27.32 -1.04
N SER A 288 -22.80 27.42 -2.30
CA SER A 288 -23.60 26.39 -2.97
C SER A 288 -22.81 25.15 -3.43
N LEU A 289 -21.47 25.23 -3.47
CA LEU A 289 -20.63 24.14 -3.99
C LEU A 289 -20.51 22.98 -2.99
N PRO A 290 -20.35 21.73 -3.46
CA PRO A 290 -19.98 20.60 -2.60
C PRO A 290 -18.72 20.87 -1.76
N GLN A 291 -17.72 21.56 -2.35
CA GLN A 291 -16.51 22.00 -1.68
C GLN A 291 -16.32 23.53 -1.88
N PRO A 292 -16.80 24.38 -0.95
CA PRO A 292 -16.85 25.84 -1.13
C PRO A 292 -15.51 26.52 -1.41
N LEU A 293 -14.40 25.95 -0.91
CA LEU A 293 -13.07 26.55 -1.05
C LEU A 293 -12.24 25.98 -2.20
N GLU A 294 -12.73 24.98 -2.92
CA GLU A 294 -11.99 24.39 -4.03
C GLU A 294 -11.60 25.43 -5.10
N PRO A 295 -12.50 26.35 -5.54
CA PRO A 295 -12.12 27.41 -6.48
C PRO A 295 -11.15 28.45 -5.93
N LEU A 296 -10.92 28.50 -4.61
CA LEU A 296 -9.91 29.37 -4.00
C LEU A 296 -8.58 28.64 -3.82
N ARG A 297 -8.63 27.31 -3.66
CA ARG A 297 -7.44 26.45 -3.58
C ARG A 297 -6.79 26.28 -4.96
N ALA A 298 -7.59 26.03 -5.99
CA ALA A 298 -7.18 25.87 -7.38
C ALA A 298 -8.04 26.77 -8.29
N PRO A 299 -7.73 28.08 -8.37
CA PRO A 299 -8.57 29.02 -9.10
C PRO A 299 -8.61 28.74 -10.60
N PRO A 300 -9.80 28.62 -11.21
CA PRO A 300 -9.92 28.59 -12.65
C PRO A 300 -9.81 30.01 -13.23
N TYR A 301 -9.25 30.13 -14.43
CA TYR A 301 -9.08 31.36 -15.18
C TYR A 301 -9.83 31.26 -16.50
N ARG A 302 -10.71 32.24 -16.78
CA ARG A 302 -11.27 32.48 -18.11
C ARG A 302 -10.17 32.97 -19.03
N LEU A 303 -9.89 32.20 -20.05
CA LEU A 303 -8.80 32.45 -20.98
C LEU A 303 -9.26 33.38 -22.10
N SER A 304 -8.48 34.41 -22.35
CA SER A 304 -8.62 35.32 -23.48
C SER A 304 -7.31 35.41 -24.24
N LEU A 305 -7.39 35.51 -25.56
CA LEU A 305 -6.22 35.67 -26.41
C LEU A 305 -6.38 36.94 -27.25
N ASN A 306 -5.40 37.84 -27.17
CA ASN A 306 -5.44 39.18 -27.76
C ASN A 306 -6.73 39.96 -27.40
N GLY A 307 -7.22 39.77 -26.17
CA GLY A 307 -8.47 40.38 -25.69
C GLY A 307 -9.76 39.72 -26.18
N GLN A 308 -9.69 38.67 -27.00
CA GLN A 308 -10.86 37.87 -27.40
C GLN A 308 -11.07 36.71 -26.42
N ALA A 309 -12.27 36.57 -25.88
CA ALA A 309 -12.61 35.47 -24.99
C ALA A 309 -12.62 34.12 -25.75
N SER A 310 -12.01 33.10 -25.15
CA SER A 310 -11.97 31.74 -25.74
C SER A 310 -13.17 30.86 -25.36
N GLY A 311 -13.86 31.18 -24.26
CA GLY A 311 -14.86 30.30 -23.65
C GLY A 311 -14.25 29.10 -22.90
N LEU A 312 -12.94 29.14 -22.61
CA LEU A 312 -12.19 28.10 -21.93
C LEU A 312 -11.78 28.53 -20.51
N LEU A 313 -11.76 27.56 -19.61
CA LEU A 313 -11.29 27.65 -18.23
C LEU A 313 -10.00 26.83 -18.06
N ILE A 314 -8.99 27.44 -17.47
CA ILE A 314 -7.70 26.82 -17.18
C ILE A 314 -7.32 27.04 -15.72
N GLY A 315 -6.74 26.05 -15.05
CA GLY A 315 -6.06 26.22 -13.76
C GLY A 315 -4.73 26.94 -13.91
N ALA A 316 -4.21 27.54 -12.84
CA ALA A 316 -2.91 28.21 -12.88
C ALA A 316 -1.78 27.30 -13.41
N GLU A 317 -1.76 26.05 -12.92
CA GLU A 317 -0.74 25.04 -13.23
C GLU A 317 -1.09 24.13 -14.41
N ASP A 318 -2.25 24.34 -15.06
CA ASP A 318 -2.66 23.49 -16.19
C ASP A 318 -1.70 23.70 -17.38
N SER A 319 -1.33 22.59 -18.00
CA SER A 319 -0.29 22.58 -19.03
C SER A 319 -0.69 23.38 -20.28
N ARG A 320 0.26 24.16 -20.79
CA ARG A 320 0.12 24.96 -22.02
C ARG A 320 1.46 25.12 -22.71
N VAL A 321 1.45 25.18 -24.05
CA VAL A 321 2.67 25.31 -24.85
C VAL A 321 2.41 26.08 -26.14
N TRP A 322 3.24 27.09 -26.38
CA TRP A 322 3.28 27.83 -27.63
C TRP A 322 4.10 27.08 -28.68
N SER A 323 3.72 27.19 -29.94
CA SER A 323 4.61 26.85 -31.06
C SER A 323 5.80 27.80 -31.09
N ALA A 324 6.94 27.32 -31.61
CA ALA A 324 8.18 28.11 -31.66
C ALA A 324 8.04 29.41 -32.47
N ASP A 325 7.16 29.43 -33.48
CA ASP A 325 6.86 30.59 -34.31
C ASP A 325 5.80 31.53 -33.70
N GLY A 326 5.21 31.17 -32.54
CA GLY A 326 4.17 31.96 -31.85
C GLY A 326 2.79 31.95 -32.53
N ARG A 327 2.59 31.17 -33.60
CA ARG A 327 1.33 31.17 -34.37
C ARG A 327 0.30 30.14 -33.91
N ALA A 328 0.66 29.28 -32.96
CA ALA A 328 -0.23 28.30 -32.38
C ALA A 328 0.01 28.13 -30.87
N LEU A 329 -1.05 27.78 -30.15
CA LEU A 329 -1.04 27.51 -28.71
C LEU A 329 -1.85 26.24 -28.45
N ALA A 330 -1.27 25.29 -27.72
CA ALA A 330 -2.00 24.16 -27.18
C ALA A 330 -2.13 24.29 -25.67
N CYS A 331 -3.29 23.95 -25.12
CA CYS A 331 -3.50 23.90 -23.68
C CYS A 331 -4.43 22.75 -23.28
N LEU A 332 -4.31 22.32 -22.03
CA LEU A 332 -5.33 21.52 -21.38
C LEU A 332 -6.31 22.48 -20.71
N ALA A 333 -7.58 22.43 -21.11
CA ALA A 333 -8.59 23.35 -20.62
C ALA A 333 -9.99 22.72 -20.60
N ARG A 334 -10.86 23.28 -19.78
CA ARG A 334 -12.28 22.94 -19.68
C ARG A 334 -13.11 23.97 -20.43
N GLN A 335 -14.27 23.57 -20.93
CA GLN A 335 -15.19 24.53 -21.55
C GLN A 335 -16.02 25.21 -20.47
N GLU A 336 -16.30 26.52 -20.58
CA GLU A 336 -17.13 27.21 -19.58
C GLU A 336 -18.54 26.61 -19.42
N SER A 337 -19.09 26.03 -20.50
CA SER A 337 -20.39 25.34 -20.48
C SER A 337 -20.33 23.92 -19.91
N ASP A 338 -19.13 23.33 -19.80
CA ASP A 338 -18.89 21.99 -19.25
C ASP A 338 -17.59 21.99 -18.41
N PRO A 339 -17.65 22.52 -17.17
CA PRO A 339 -16.47 22.72 -16.32
C PRO A 339 -15.97 21.44 -15.64
N GLU A 340 -16.59 20.29 -15.88
CA GLU A 340 -16.17 19.00 -15.31
C GLU A 340 -15.20 18.25 -16.25
N THR A 341 -15.33 18.45 -17.56
CA THR A 341 -14.55 17.73 -18.57
C THR A 341 -13.36 18.54 -19.05
N SER A 342 -12.14 18.10 -18.71
CA SER A 342 -10.92 18.66 -19.28
C SER A 342 -10.61 18.06 -20.65
N SER A 343 -10.01 18.83 -21.55
CA SER A 343 -9.62 18.37 -22.90
C SER A 343 -8.46 19.17 -23.47
N TYR A 344 -7.81 18.61 -24.48
CA TYR A 344 -6.79 19.30 -25.24
C TYR A 344 -7.44 20.28 -26.22
N TRP A 345 -6.97 21.52 -26.22
CA TRP A 345 -7.40 22.59 -27.12
C TRP A 345 -6.21 23.12 -27.89
N LEU A 346 -6.45 23.44 -29.16
CA LEU A 346 -5.48 24.07 -30.04
C LEU A 346 -6.06 25.37 -30.58
N TRP A 347 -5.31 26.45 -30.40
CA TRP A 347 -5.50 27.69 -31.11
C TRP A 347 -4.47 27.81 -32.23
N GLN A 348 -4.90 28.23 -33.41
CA GLN A 348 -4.01 28.64 -34.50
C GLN A 348 -4.47 29.99 -35.03
N GLN A 349 -3.51 30.87 -35.36
CA GLN A 349 -3.79 32.25 -35.78
C GLN A 349 -4.84 32.35 -36.90
N ASP A 350 -4.80 31.42 -37.86
CA ASP A 350 -5.67 31.45 -39.04
C ASP A 350 -6.97 30.62 -38.87
N LEU A 351 -7.07 29.79 -37.82
CA LEU A 351 -8.20 28.84 -37.63
C LEU A 351 -8.98 29.06 -36.32
N GLY A 352 -8.42 29.81 -35.37
CA GLY A 352 -9.00 29.99 -34.05
C GLY A 352 -8.86 28.75 -33.15
N TRP A 353 -9.69 28.70 -32.11
CA TRP A 353 -9.74 27.61 -31.15
C TRP A 353 -10.50 26.40 -31.69
N ARG A 354 -9.92 25.21 -31.54
CA ARG A 354 -10.60 23.93 -31.76
C ARG A 354 -10.20 22.91 -30.69
N ARG A 355 -11.14 22.05 -30.33
CA ARG A 355 -10.87 20.90 -29.46
C ARG A 355 -10.11 19.84 -30.26
N LEU A 356 -9.06 19.30 -29.66
CA LEU A 356 -8.35 18.12 -30.16
C LEU A 356 -8.99 16.86 -29.57
N PRO A 357 -8.98 15.72 -30.31
CA PRO A 357 -9.47 14.47 -29.77
C PRO A 357 -8.56 13.95 -28.63
N GLU A 358 -9.00 12.90 -27.94
CA GLU A 358 -8.12 12.16 -27.04
C GLU A 358 -6.89 11.65 -27.78
N PRO A 359 -5.68 11.81 -27.22
CA PRO A 359 -4.44 11.51 -27.94
C PRO A 359 -4.17 10.00 -28.00
N TRP A 360 -4.86 9.19 -27.20
CA TRP A 360 -4.64 7.74 -27.14
C TRP A 360 -5.93 6.97 -26.89
N VAL A 361 -6.03 5.78 -27.51
CA VAL A 361 -7.12 4.82 -27.29
C VAL A 361 -6.52 3.59 -26.61
N ALA A 362 -6.74 3.46 -25.30
CA ALA A 362 -6.20 2.38 -24.49
C ALA A 362 -6.84 1.02 -24.81
N SER A 363 -6.06 -0.05 -24.68
CA SER A 363 -6.54 -1.44 -24.74
C SER A 363 -6.30 -2.15 -23.41
N PRO A 364 -7.26 -2.93 -22.88
CA PRO A 364 -7.04 -3.75 -21.68
C PRO A 364 -5.95 -4.82 -21.81
N ALA A 365 -5.57 -5.19 -23.04
CA ALA A 365 -4.52 -6.17 -23.31
C ALA A 365 -3.10 -5.56 -23.29
N GLU A 366 -2.98 -4.24 -23.08
CA GLU A 366 -1.72 -3.51 -23.08
C GLU A 366 -1.38 -2.97 -21.68
N PRO A 367 -0.10 -2.60 -21.43
CA PRO A 367 0.27 -1.89 -20.21
C PRO A 367 -0.63 -0.68 -19.93
N SER A 368 -0.96 -0.47 -18.66
CA SER A 368 -1.71 0.72 -18.24
C SER A 368 -0.89 1.96 -18.55
N PHE A 369 -1.55 2.96 -19.11
CA PHE A 369 -0.89 4.09 -19.74
C PHE A 369 -1.57 5.40 -19.34
N HIS A 370 -0.78 6.42 -19.01
CA HIS A 370 -1.29 7.72 -18.58
C HIS A 370 -0.50 8.85 -19.25
N TRP A 371 -1.21 9.93 -19.61
CA TRP A 371 -0.68 11.11 -20.29
C TRP A 371 -1.38 12.36 -19.76
N HIS A 372 -0.65 13.48 -19.67
CA HIS A 372 -1.27 14.72 -19.17
C HIS A 372 -0.53 15.99 -19.63
N GLN A 373 0.79 16.06 -19.47
CA GLN A 373 1.53 17.31 -19.63
C GLN A 373 1.85 17.57 -21.11
N LEU A 374 1.62 18.78 -21.60
CA LEU A 374 2.04 19.23 -22.93
C LEU A 374 3.52 19.59 -22.93
N LEU A 375 4.27 19.05 -23.90
CA LEU A 375 5.72 19.23 -23.97
C LEU A 375 6.14 20.20 -25.06
N SER A 376 5.60 20.04 -26.28
CA SER A 376 5.98 20.86 -27.42
C SER A 376 4.88 20.87 -28.48
N LEU A 377 4.77 21.96 -29.21
CA LEU A 377 3.88 22.10 -30.36
C LEU A 377 4.71 22.53 -31.58
N ASP A 378 4.58 21.77 -32.67
CA ASP A 378 5.07 22.16 -33.99
C ASP A 378 3.92 22.22 -35.00
N ASP A 379 4.22 22.55 -36.26
CA ASP A 379 3.22 22.76 -37.31
C ASP A 379 2.36 21.51 -37.61
N GLN A 380 2.82 20.32 -37.20
CA GLN A 380 2.18 19.05 -37.53
C GLN A 380 1.78 18.22 -36.31
N HIS A 381 2.47 18.38 -35.18
CA HIS A 381 2.29 17.51 -34.02
C HIS A 381 2.25 18.27 -32.70
N LEU A 382 1.41 17.77 -31.80
CA LEU A 382 1.46 18.04 -30.38
C LEU A 382 2.16 16.88 -29.68
N ARG A 383 3.21 17.18 -28.90
CA ARG A 383 3.86 16.18 -28.04
C ARG A 383 3.37 16.30 -26.61
N ILE A 384 2.99 15.15 -26.04
CA ILE A 384 2.40 15.04 -24.71
C ILE A 384 3.24 14.05 -23.89
N ASP A 385 3.63 14.43 -22.68
CA ASP A 385 4.30 13.54 -21.75
C ASP A 385 3.38 12.39 -21.34
N ALA A 386 3.95 11.20 -21.29
CA ALA A 386 3.24 10.01 -20.90
C ALA A 386 4.16 9.03 -20.19
N TYR A 387 3.56 8.01 -19.59
CA TYR A 387 4.31 6.92 -18.99
C TYR A 387 3.53 5.62 -19.07
N LEU A 388 4.29 4.52 -19.11
CA LEU A 388 3.77 3.16 -18.92
C LEU A 388 3.85 2.81 -17.43
N ASP A 389 2.85 2.08 -16.93
CA ASP A 389 2.87 1.50 -15.59
C ASP A 389 4.09 0.60 -15.36
N CYS A 390 4.46 0.46 -14.09
CA CYS A 390 5.38 -0.58 -13.66
C CYS A 390 4.60 -1.76 -13.11
N ALA A 391 4.74 -2.93 -13.73
CA ALA A 391 4.18 -4.15 -13.20
C ALA A 391 4.97 -4.62 -11.96
N GLN A 392 4.30 -5.19 -10.97
CA GLN A 392 4.96 -5.82 -9.82
C GLN A 392 4.21 -7.09 -9.39
N PRO A 393 4.91 -8.21 -9.18
CA PRO A 393 4.29 -9.38 -8.54
C PRO A 393 3.80 -9.08 -7.12
N ASP A 394 2.70 -9.73 -6.73
CA ASP A 394 2.04 -9.51 -5.42
C ASP A 394 2.84 -10.04 -4.20
N HIS A 395 3.88 -10.84 -4.41
CA HIS A 395 4.82 -11.32 -3.39
C HIS A 395 6.28 -10.91 -3.69
N GLY A 396 6.48 -9.69 -4.20
CA GLY A 396 7.80 -9.10 -4.43
C GLY A 396 8.46 -9.61 -5.71
N THR A 397 9.30 -10.65 -5.62
CA THR A 397 9.99 -11.23 -6.79
C THR A 397 9.24 -12.37 -7.47
N TYR A 398 8.10 -12.76 -6.90
CA TYR A 398 7.18 -13.73 -7.49
C TYR A 398 5.75 -13.38 -7.11
N GLY A 399 4.78 -14.05 -7.71
CA GLY A 399 3.39 -13.79 -7.40
C GLY A 399 2.40 -14.58 -8.23
N TYR A 400 1.13 -14.44 -7.90
CA TYR A 400 0.01 -14.97 -8.67
C TYR A 400 -0.81 -13.88 -9.37
N ARG A 401 -0.41 -12.62 -9.17
CA ARG A 401 -0.96 -11.43 -9.83
C ARG A 401 0.17 -10.45 -10.15
N LEU A 402 -0.07 -9.62 -11.14
CA LEU A 402 0.76 -8.46 -11.44
C LEU A 402 -0.05 -7.20 -11.12
N HIS A 403 0.46 -6.38 -10.22
CA HIS A 403 -0.09 -5.06 -9.90
C HIS A 403 0.49 -3.99 -10.83
N SER A 404 -0.35 -3.03 -11.23
CA SER A 404 0.07 -1.84 -11.98
C SER A 404 0.37 -0.70 -11.02
N ILE A 405 1.63 -0.27 -10.96
CA ILE A 405 2.06 0.89 -10.17
C ILE A 405 2.15 2.11 -11.11
N HIS A 406 1.46 3.20 -10.74
CA HIS A 406 1.35 4.45 -11.50
C HIS A 406 2.14 5.61 -10.90
N SER A 407 3.12 5.29 -10.05
CA SER A 407 4.08 6.23 -9.47
C SER A 407 5.48 5.66 -9.60
N ASP A 408 6.48 6.53 -9.53
CA ASP A 408 7.85 6.06 -9.29
C ASP A 408 7.87 5.28 -7.95
N THR A 409 8.70 4.24 -7.89
CA THR A 409 8.75 3.29 -6.78
C THR A 409 10.19 2.87 -6.51
N ASP A 410 10.39 1.97 -5.56
CA ASP A 410 11.68 1.38 -5.24
C ASP A 410 11.81 -0.02 -5.84
N THR A 411 13.03 -0.38 -6.22
CA THR A 411 13.36 -1.74 -6.65
C THR A 411 14.63 -2.26 -5.98
N GLN A 412 14.72 -3.59 -5.89
CA GLN A 412 15.93 -4.27 -5.48
C GLN A 412 16.92 -4.33 -6.65
N VAL A 413 18.09 -3.70 -6.47
CA VAL A 413 19.17 -3.68 -7.48
C VAL A 413 20.27 -4.72 -7.21
N GLY A 414 20.33 -5.25 -6.00
CA GLY A 414 21.29 -6.28 -5.63
C GLY A 414 21.35 -6.53 -4.14
N HIS A 415 22.51 -6.99 -3.70
CA HIS A 415 22.79 -7.29 -2.30
C HIS A 415 24.18 -6.79 -1.92
N ASP A 416 24.33 -6.39 -0.66
CA ASP A 416 25.65 -6.16 -0.07
C ASP A 416 26.40 -7.49 0.17
N PRO A 417 27.68 -7.48 0.60
CA PRO A 417 28.43 -8.70 0.85
C PRO A 417 27.81 -9.63 1.92
N GLN A 418 26.99 -9.12 2.82
CA GLN A 418 26.28 -9.90 3.84
C GLN A 418 24.87 -10.32 3.39
N GLY A 419 24.51 -10.04 2.14
CA GLY A 419 23.22 -10.43 1.57
C GLY A 419 22.07 -9.49 1.88
N ARG A 420 22.32 -8.31 2.46
CA ARG A 420 21.26 -7.33 2.72
C ARG A 420 20.85 -6.70 1.41
N MET A 421 19.55 -6.47 1.26
CA MET A 421 18.98 -5.90 0.04
C MET A 421 19.53 -4.49 -0.22
N LEU A 422 19.98 -4.23 -1.44
CA LEU A 422 20.29 -2.90 -1.94
C LEU A 422 19.08 -2.39 -2.73
N ILE A 423 18.61 -1.21 -2.37
CA ILE A 423 17.42 -0.57 -2.93
C ILE A 423 17.86 0.66 -3.72
N ALA A 424 17.19 0.89 -4.85
CA ALA A 424 17.30 2.14 -5.59
C ALA A 424 15.96 2.49 -6.23
N ASP A 425 15.85 3.76 -6.62
CA ASP A 425 14.69 4.27 -7.33
C ASP A 425 14.47 3.49 -8.64
N LEU A 426 13.20 3.24 -8.92
CA LEU A 426 12.66 2.70 -10.16
C LEU A 426 11.66 3.71 -10.73
N PRO A 427 12.12 4.60 -11.63
CA PRO A 427 11.21 5.50 -12.31
C PRO A 427 10.30 4.72 -13.27
N LEU A 428 9.08 5.20 -13.46
CA LEU A 428 8.20 4.72 -14.52
C LEU A 428 8.88 4.88 -15.89
N ALA A 429 8.51 4.03 -16.85
CA ALA A 429 9.00 4.17 -18.21
C ALA A 429 8.38 5.42 -18.86
N ARG A 430 9.16 6.50 -18.87
CA ARG A 430 8.78 7.79 -19.45
C ARG A 430 8.74 7.70 -20.98
N THR A 431 7.66 8.20 -21.56
CA THR A 431 7.41 8.19 -23.00
C THR A 431 6.78 9.51 -23.42
N GLN A 432 6.60 9.70 -24.73
CA GLN A 432 5.89 10.85 -25.27
C GLN A 432 4.89 10.37 -26.32
N LEU A 433 3.67 10.89 -26.28
CA LEU A 433 2.74 10.76 -27.39
C LEU A 433 3.05 11.82 -28.43
N VAL A 434 3.06 11.42 -29.69
CA VAL A 434 3.16 12.30 -30.84
C VAL A 434 1.82 12.28 -31.55
N MET A 435 0.98 13.26 -31.24
CA MET A 435 -0.37 13.37 -31.80
C MET A 435 -0.36 14.33 -33.00
N PRO A 436 -0.74 13.88 -34.20
CA PRO A 436 -0.95 14.77 -35.34
C PRO A 436 -2.05 15.80 -35.06
N LEU A 437 -1.87 17.05 -35.50
CA LEU A 437 -2.87 18.11 -35.29
C LEU A 437 -4.16 17.93 -36.12
N ASP A 438 -4.14 17.04 -37.11
CA ASP A 438 -5.30 16.62 -37.91
C ASP A 438 -5.85 15.24 -37.49
N SER A 439 -5.40 14.72 -36.34
CA SER A 439 -5.85 13.45 -35.78
C SER A 439 -7.37 13.39 -35.63
N LEU A 440 -7.93 12.22 -35.93
CA LEU A 440 -9.34 11.89 -35.73
C LEU A 440 -9.61 11.18 -34.39
N GLY A 441 -8.60 11.01 -33.54
CA GLY A 441 -8.76 10.36 -32.23
C GLY A 441 -8.99 8.85 -32.30
N GLN A 442 -8.55 8.21 -33.37
CA GLN A 442 -8.75 6.78 -33.58
C GLN A 442 -7.54 5.99 -33.07
N ARG A 443 -7.74 4.68 -32.82
CA ARG A 443 -6.67 3.75 -32.49
C ARG A 443 -5.57 3.83 -33.55
N GLY A 444 -4.34 4.09 -33.11
CA GLY A 444 -3.17 4.24 -33.98
C GLY A 444 -3.02 5.59 -34.70
N ALA A 445 -3.84 6.59 -34.38
CA ALA A 445 -3.68 7.94 -34.92
C ALA A 445 -2.47 8.70 -34.35
N SER A 446 -2.03 8.34 -33.14
CA SER A 446 -0.82 8.89 -32.50
C SER A 446 0.28 7.84 -32.43
N ASP A 447 1.52 8.29 -32.57
CA ASP A 447 2.70 7.47 -32.32
C ASP A 447 3.15 7.63 -30.85
N LEU A 448 3.94 6.67 -30.36
CA LEU A 448 4.62 6.77 -29.08
C LEU A 448 6.14 6.87 -29.28
N GLU A 449 6.81 7.76 -28.56
CA GLU A 449 8.26 7.86 -28.49
C GLU A 449 8.78 7.44 -27.12
N SER A 450 9.80 6.58 -27.09
CA SER A 450 10.47 6.16 -25.86
C SER A 450 11.18 7.32 -25.17
N ALA A 451 11.67 7.09 -23.95
CA ALA A 451 12.72 7.92 -23.36
C ALA A 451 13.94 8.05 -24.30
N PRO A 452 14.76 9.12 -24.17
CA PRO A 452 15.94 9.30 -24.98
C PRO A 452 16.90 8.12 -24.87
N LEU A 453 17.36 7.67 -26.02
CA LEU A 453 18.41 6.70 -26.23
C LEU A 453 19.75 7.43 -26.49
N LEU A 454 20.80 6.67 -26.78
CA LEU A 454 22.10 7.18 -27.17
C LEU A 454 21.98 8.24 -28.29
N ASP A 455 22.78 9.30 -28.20
CA ASP A 455 22.74 10.51 -29.06
C ASP A 455 21.40 11.29 -29.04
N GLY A 456 20.56 11.09 -28.01
CA GLY A 456 19.29 11.80 -27.86
C GLY A 456 18.18 11.31 -28.80
N GLN A 457 18.41 10.22 -29.53
CA GLN A 457 17.40 9.59 -30.38
C GLN A 457 16.26 9.03 -29.54
N ARG A 458 15.08 8.81 -30.13
CA ARG A 458 13.96 8.12 -29.47
C ARG A 458 13.48 7.00 -30.37
N ALA A 459 13.07 5.89 -29.78
CA ALA A 459 12.38 4.84 -30.50
C ALA A 459 10.94 5.27 -30.71
N ARG A 460 10.49 5.32 -31.95
CA ARG A 460 9.10 5.61 -32.33
C ARG A 460 8.35 4.32 -32.59
N LEU A 461 7.31 4.07 -31.81
CA LEU A 461 6.36 2.98 -31.97
C LEU A 461 5.10 3.50 -32.68
N SER A 462 4.88 3.03 -33.90
CA SER A 462 3.69 3.30 -34.70
C SER A 462 2.78 2.07 -34.73
N TRP A 463 1.51 2.27 -34.39
CA TRP A 463 0.51 1.19 -34.42
C TRP A 463 0.32 0.64 -35.85
N LEU A 464 0.11 -0.67 -35.95
CA LEU A 464 -0.14 -1.36 -37.22
C LEU A 464 -1.53 -2.01 -37.25
N ALA A 465 -1.86 -2.78 -36.22
CA ALA A 465 -3.11 -3.53 -36.09
C ALA A 465 -3.25 -4.02 -34.65
N ASP A 466 -4.48 -4.37 -34.23
CA ASP A 466 -4.72 -5.17 -33.02
C ASP A 466 -4.99 -6.63 -33.42
N ASN A 467 -4.61 -7.57 -32.57
CA ASN A 467 -5.02 -8.96 -32.71
C ASN A 467 -6.47 -9.18 -32.23
N ARG A 468 -6.95 -10.43 -32.29
CA ARG A 468 -8.31 -10.80 -31.85
C ARG A 468 -8.61 -10.49 -30.37
N ASP A 469 -7.58 -10.44 -29.54
CA ASP A 469 -7.67 -10.21 -28.09
C ASP A 469 -7.47 -8.73 -27.73
N GLY A 470 -7.29 -7.85 -28.74
CA GLY A 470 -7.09 -6.42 -28.57
C GLY A 470 -5.64 -6.00 -28.27
N LEU A 471 -4.66 -6.92 -28.33
CA LEU A 471 -3.24 -6.58 -28.18
C LEU A 471 -2.73 -5.88 -29.44
N GLY A 472 -2.11 -4.71 -29.30
CA GLY A 472 -1.57 -3.94 -30.42
C GLY A 472 -0.22 -4.44 -30.91
N ALA A 473 -0.08 -4.46 -32.24
CA ALA A 473 1.17 -4.66 -32.96
C ALA A 473 1.74 -3.32 -33.41
N TYR A 474 3.01 -3.07 -33.09
CA TYR A 474 3.69 -1.81 -33.40
C TYR A 474 4.91 -2.05 -34.29
N ARG A 475 5.15 -1.13 -35.22
CA ARG A 475 6.44 -0.96 -35.89
C ARG A 475 7.31 -0.06 -35.02
N CYS A 476 8.56 -0.44 -34.81
CA CYS A 476 9.52 0.36 -34.03
C CYS A 476 10.63 0.89 -34.94
N CYS A 477 10.84 2.21 -34.94
CA CYS A 477 11.90 2.89 -35.68
C CYS A 477 12.78 3.71 -34.72
N ILE A 478 14.11 3.59 -34.84
CA ILE A 478 15.09 4.37 -34.07
C ILE A 478 15.92 5.17 -35.08
N GLY A 479 15.64 6.46 -35.22
CA GLY A 479 16.22 7.26 -36.30
C GLY A 479 15.88 6.68 -37.68
N ASP A 480 16.91 6.31 -38.44
CA ASP A 480 16.80 5.66 -39.75
C ASP A 480 16.66 4.12 -39.66
N TRP A 481 16.83 3.55 -38.47
CA TRP A 481 16.80 2.11 -38.26
C TRP A 481 15.40 1.62 -37.93
N GLN A 482 14.74 0.99 -38.90
CA GLN A 482 13.53 0.23 -38.63
C GLN A 482 13.89 -1.16 -38.07
N LEU A 483 13.44 -1.45 -36.86
CA LEU A 483 13.65 -2.77 -36.25
C LEU A 483 12.83 -3.83 -36.99
N PRO A 484 13.42 -4.98 -37.37
CA PRO A 484 12.67 -6.05 -38.03
C PRO A 484 11.65 -6.68 -37.08
N GLY A 485 10.46 -6.99 -37.58
CA GLY A 485 9.39 -7.62 -36.83
C GLY A 485 8.27 -6.67 -36.41
N ARG A 486 7.43 -7.15 -35.48
CA ARG A 486 6.34 -6.41 -34.85
C ARG A 486 6.54 -6.47 -33.34
N TRP A 487 6.20 -5.41 -32.65
CA TRP A 487 6.52 -5.21 -31.23
C TRP A 487 5.27 -4.91 -30.44
N GLN A 488 5.28 -5.26 -29.15
CA GLN A 488 4.27 -4.79 -28.20
C GLN A 488 4.63 -3.39 -27.71
N LEU A 489 3.68 -2.72 -27.04
CA LEU A 489 3.89 -1.38 -26.47
C LEU A 489 4.90 -1.38 -25.30
N ASP A 490 4.99 -2.49 -24.55
CA ASP A 490 5.88 -2.58 -23.37
C ASP A 490 7.35 -2.58 -23.80
N HIS A 491 8.09 -1.58 -23.32
CA HIS A 491 9.50 -1.38 -23.61
C HIS A 491 10.23 -0.74 -22.42
N ARG A 492 11.55 -0.93 -22.37
CA ARG A 492 12.43 -0.29 -21.36
C ARG A 492 13.72 0.19 -22.01
N VAL A 493 14.07 1.44 -21.77
CA VAL A 493 15.38 2.01 -22.13
C VAL A 493 16.34 1.74 -20.98
N SER A 494 17.56 1.27 -21.28
CA SER A 494 18.59 1.09 -20.26
C SER A 494 19.02 2.44 -19.68
N ASP A 495 19.43 2.46 -18.41
CA ASP A 495 20.08 3.59 -17.73
C ASP A 495 21.18 4.32 -18.55
N CYS A 496 21.99 3.59 -19.31
CA CYS A 496 23.04 4.16 -20.17
C CYS A 496 22.55 4.64 -21.55
N GLY A 497 21.25 4.53 -21.85
CA GLY A 497 20.63 4.87 -23.14
C GLY A 497 21.04 4.01 -24.34
N ARG A 498 22.01 3.09 -24.18
CA ARG A 498 22.52 2.24 -25.27
C ARG A 498 21.55 1.16 -25.72
N TYR A 499 20.71 0.65 -24.82
CA TYR A 499 19.88 -0.51 -25.07
C TYR A 499 18.39 -0.19 -24.97
N LEU A 500 17.60 -0.80 -25.84
CA LEU A 500 16.14 -0.80 -25.79
C LEU A 500 15.64 -2.25 -25.69
N ALA A 501 15.01 -2.60 -24.57
CA ALA A 501 14.34 -3.88 -24.39
C ALA A 501 12.91 -3.81 -24.93
N LEU A 502 12.50 -4.86 -25.65
CA LEU A 502 11.21 -4.97 -26.33
C LEU A 502 10.63 -6.38 -26.18
N LEU A 503 9.30 -6.46 -26.14
CA LEU A 503 8.58 -7.73 -26.30
C LEU A 503 8.11 -7.89 -27.75
N PRO A 504 8.48 -8.99 -28.43
CA PRO A 504 7.90 -9.32 -29.73
C PRO A 504 6.37 -9.46 -29.67
N PHE A 505 5.70 -8.91 -30.68
CA PHE A 505 4.28 -9.17 -30.91
C PHE A 505 4.12 -10.52 -31.61
N VAL A 506 3.13 -11.29 -31.19
CA VAL A 506 2.73 -12.57 -31.80
C VAL A 506 1.23 -12.60 -32.00
N GLU A 507 0.80 -13.23 -33.09
CA GLU A 507 -0.62 -13.36 -33.39
C GLU A 507 -1.26 -14.41 -32.49
N ALA A 508 -2.37 -14.06 -31.83
CA ALA A 508 -3.13 -14.98 -31.01
C ALA A 508 -3.53 -16.22 -31.84
N PRO A 509 -3.46 -17.44 -31.28
CA PRO A 509 -3.32 -17.74 -29.87
C PRO A 509 -1.86 -17.90 -29.40
N ALA A 510 -0.86 -17.70 -30.27
CA ALA A 510 0.55 -17.83 -29.89
C ALA A 510 0.92 -16.80 -28.81
N VAL A 511 1.89 -17.14 -27.96
CA VAL A 511 2.39 -16.27 -26.89
C VAL A 511 3.86 -15.94 -27.11
N CYS A 512 4.30 -14.80 -26.58
CA CYS A 512 5.68 -14.37 -26.71
C CYS A 512 6.61 -15.38 -26.01
N GLY A 513 7.69 -15.78 -26.69
CA GLY A 513 8.58 -16.85 -26.23
C GLY A 513 9.99 -16.40 -25.81
N GLN A 514 10.29 -15.10 -25.94
CA GLN A 514 11.57 -14.53 -25.55
C GLN A 514 11.50 -13.00 -25.57
N VAL A 515 12.36 -12.36 -24.80
CA VAL A 515 12.60 -10.91 -24.87
C VAL A 515 13.63 -10.60 -25.97
N GLN A 516 13.62 -9.38 -26.51
CA GLN A 516 14.71 -8.89 -27.37
C GLN A 516 15.27 -7.57 -26.87
N VAL A 517 16.55 -7.34 -27.11
CA VAL A 517 17.25 -6.09 -26.80
C VAL A 517 17.89 -5.53 -28.07
N ALA A 518 17.54 -4.31 -28.44
CA ALA A 518 18.25 -3.56 -29.48
C ALA A 518 19.50 -2.92 -28.86
N ASP A 519 20.67 -3.26 -29.40
CA ASP A 519 21.96 -2.62 -29.08
C ASP A 519 22.21 -1.52 -30.11
N LEU A 520 22.01 -0.26 -29.71
CA LEU A 520 22.09 0.87 -30.64
C LEU A 520 23.52 1.12 -31.11
N GLN A 521 24.51 0.87 -30.26
CA GLN A 521 25.92 1.08 -30.62
C GLN A 521 26.36 0.11 -31.72
N GLN A 522 25.88 -1.13 -31.66
CA GLN A 522 26.20 -2.17 -32.65
C GLN A 522 25.12 -2.32 -33.75
N ARG A 523 24.02 -1.54 -33.68
CA ARG A 523 22.84 -1.60 -34.55
C ARG A 523 22.37 -3.04 -34.86
N ARG A 524 22.15 -3.82 -33.80
CA ARG A 524 21.70 -5.23 -33.89
C ARG A 524 20.65 -5.56 -32.84
N LEU A 525 19.90 -6.62 -33.07
CA LEU A 525 18.98 -7.20 -32.09
C LEU A 525 19.61 -8.43 -31.44
N LEU A 526 19.50 -8.49 -30.10
CA LEU A 526 19.94 -9.62 -29.28
C LEU A 526 18.70 -10.37 -28.79
N ALA A 527 18.61 -11.65 -29.10
CA ALA A 527 17.52 -12.51 -28.64
C ALA A 527 17.80 -13.06 -27.23
N GLY A 528 16.76 -13.07 -26.39
CA GLY A 528 16.76 -13.68 -25.07
C GLY A 528 16.74 -15.20 -25.12
N PRO A 529 17.05 -15.88 -24.00
CA PRO A 529 16.77 -17.30 -23.88
C PRO A 529 15.26 -17.57 -23.89
N PRO A 530 14.81 -18.79 -24.25
CA PRO A 530 13.39 -19.15 -24.24
C PRO A 530 12.74 -18.98 -22.87
N MET A 531 11.63 -18.25 -22.80
CA MET A 531 10.81 -18.02 -21.61
C MET A 531 9.44 -17.46 -22.00
N LEU A 532 8.51 -17.29 -21.05
CA LEU A 532 7.21 -16.66 -21.31
C LEU A 532 7.16 -15.25 -20.70
N PRO A 533 7.81 -14.24 -21.32
CA PRO A 533 7.83 -12.89 -20.77
C PRO A 533 6.46 -12.23 -20.88
N VAL A 534 6.05 -11.51 -19.83
CA VAL A 534 4.76 -10.81 -19.78
C VAL A 534 4.96 -9.30 -19.68
N ARG A 535 5.86 -8.85 -18.79
CA ARG A 535 6.10 -7.42 -18.54
C ARG A 535 7.59 -7.12 -18.38
N LEU A 536 8.05 -6.02 -18.94
CA LEU A 536 9.41 -5.51 -18.71
C LEU A 536 9.42 -4.61 -17.47
N LEU A 537 10.37 -4.82 -16.56
CA LEU A 537 10.36 -4.16 -15.25
C LEU A 537 11.38 -3.02 -15.22
N ASP A 538 12.66 -3.37 -15.38
CA ASP A 538 13.79 -2.47 -15.13
C ASP A 538 14.98 -2.83 -16.01
N PHE A 539 15.81 -1.85 -16.38
CA PHE A 539 16.98 -2.08 -17.21
C PHE A 539 18.15 -1.19 -16.78
N ARG A 540 19.06 -1.74 -15.99
CA ARG A 540 20.23 -1.02 -15.47
C ARG A 540 21.47 -1.90 -15.44
N ASP A 541 22.66 -1.31 -15.52
CA ASP A 541 23.94 -2.03 -15.48
C ASP A 541 24.03 -3.19 -16.50
N GLY A 542 23.41 -3.02 -17.68
CA GLY A 542 23.31 -4.07 -18.69
C GLY A 542 22.47 -5.29 -18.27
N ARG A 543 21.70 -5.19 -17.20
CA ARG A 543 20.80 -6.22 -16.68
C ARG A 543 19.35 -5.82 -16.88
N LEU A 544 18.62 -6.62 -17.63
CA LEU A 544 17.19 -6.50 -17.83
C LEU A 544 16.45 -7.37 -16.82
N SER A 545 15.57 -6.76 -16.03
CA SER A 545 14.61 -7.45 -15.16
C SER A 545 13.25 -7.50 -15.84
N LEU A 546 12.60 -8.66 -15.83
CA LEU A 546 11.29 -8.88 -16.43
C LEU A 546 10.44 -9.86 -15.61
N ALA A 547 9.12 -9.73 -15.68
CA ALA A 547 8.19 -10.72 -15.14
C ALA A 547 7.86 -11.76 -16.21
N ALA A 548 7.97 -13.05 -15.86
CA ALA A 548 7.66 -14.16 -16.76
C ALA A 548 6.74 -15.18 -16.08
N ILE A 549 5.95 -15.89 -16.88
CA ILE A 549 5.15 -17.04 -16.42
C ILE A 549 6.09 -18.24 -16.32
N THR A 550 6.22 -18.80 -15.12
CA THR A 550 7.09 -19.97 -14.88
C THR A 550 6.30 -21.23 -14.50
N GLY A 551 5.02 -21.10 -14.16
CA GLY A 551 4.15 -22.24 -13.88
C GLY A 551 2.71 -21.87 -13.53
N ARG A 552 1.98 -22.85 -12.98
CA ARG A 552 0.63 -22.72 -12.45
C ARG A 552 0.52 -23.47 -11.13
N LEU A 553 -0.33 -22.96 -10.23
CA LEU A 553 -0.68 -23.61 -8.97
C LEU A 553 -2.18 -23.89 -8.91
N ASP A 554 -2.55 -25.14 -8.67
CA ASP A 554 -3.96 -25.54 -8.54
C ASP A 554 -4.62 -24.98 -7.29
N ASN A 555 -5.87 -24.54 -7.40
CA ASN A 555 -6.70 -24.18 -6.27
C ASN A 555 -7.31 -25.45 -5.65
N PRO A 556 -7.43 -25.55 -4.31
CA PRO A 556 -7.14 -24.55 -3.29
C PRO A 556 -5.72 -24.69 -2.68
N ARG A 557 -4.72 -25.19 -3.41
CA ARG A 557 -3.38 -25.41 -2.82
C ARG A 557 -2.77 -24.10 -2.31
N HIS A 558 -2.14 -24.17 -1.15
CA HIS A 558 -1.38 -23.07 -0.60
C HIS A 558 -0.01 -23.00 -1.29
N SER A 559 0.42 -21.77 -1.58
CA SER A 559 1.78 -21.52 -2.05
C SER A 559 2.75 -21.73 -0.90
N GLN A 560 3.85 -22.42 -1.17
CA GLN A 560 4.97 -22.56 -0.25
C GLN A 560 6.28 -22.51 -1.06
N PRO A 561 7.41 -22.06 -0.50
CA PRO A 561 8.62 -21.88 -1.30
C PRO A 561 9.15 -23.18 -1.95
N LEU A 562 8.94 -24.35 -1.32
CA LEU A 562 9.24 -25.66 -1.94
C LEU A 562 8.39 -25.98 -3.17
N GLN A 563 7.19 -25.42 -3.29
CA GLN A 563 6.26 -25.67 -4.38
C GLN A 563 5.41 -24.42 -4.66
N ARG A 564 5.99 -23.46 -5.38
CA ARG A 564 5.25 -22.28 -5.86
C ARG A 564 4.34 -22.59 -7.05
N ALA A 565 4.64 -23.65 -7.78
CA ALA A 565 3.82 -24.18 -8.87
C ALA A 565 3.88 -25.71 -8.88
N ASN A 566 2.75 -26.36 -9.20
CA ASN A 566 2.68 -27.80 -9.42
C ASN A 566 2.56 -28.18 -10.90
N GLN A 567 2.36 -27.19 -11.77
CA GLN A 567 2.41 -27.34 -13.22
C GLN A 567 3.50 -26.41 -13.77
N PRO A 568 4.60 -26.94 -14.34
CA PRO A 568 5.62 -26.09 -14.96
C PRO A 568 5.09 -25.45 -16.25
N ALA A 569 5.59 -24.26 -16.59
CA ALA A 569 5.27 -23.61 -17.85
C ALA A 569 5.78 -24.44 -19.04
N PRO A 570 4.95 -24.72 -20.06
CA PRO A 570 5.39 -25.38 -21.28
C PRO A 570 6.18 -24.40 -22.18
N PRO A 571 6.85 -24.90 -23.24
CA PRO A 571 7.45 -24.05 -24.27
C PRO A 571 6.42 -23.09 -24.91
N ALA A 572 6.88 -21.94 -25.40
CA ALA A 572 6.02 -20.89 -25.95
C ALA A 572 5.09 -21.35 -27.09
N GLU A 573 5.52 -22.33 -27.88
CA GLU A 573 4.74 -22.92 -28.97
C GLU A 573 3.47 -23.63 -28.47
N GLU A 574 3.45 -24.08 -27.21
CA GLU A 574 2.36 -24.82 -26.58
C GLU A 574 1.69 -24.04 -25.44
N ALA A 575 2.21 -22.87 -25.08
CA ALA A 575 1.82 -22.12 -23.89
C ALA A 575 0.52 -21.32 -24.03
N ALA A 576 -0.03 -21.20 -25.25
CA ALA A 576 -1.27 -20.48 -25.54
C ALA A 576 -2.41 -20.77 -24.54
N THR A 577 -2.81 -22.04 -24.45
CA THR A 577 -3.89 -22.49 -23.55
C THR A 577 -3.47 -22.45 -22.09
N PHE A 578 -2.16 -22.56 -21.80
CA PHE A 578 -1.62 -22.52 -20.46
C PHE A 578 -1.76 -21.12 -19.83
N CYS A 579 -1.47 -20.08 -20.61
CA CYS A 579 -1.51 -18.67 -20.19
C CYS A 579 -2.91 -18.08 -20.03
N GLN A 580 -3.96 -18.79 -20.44
CA GLN A 580 -5.34 -18.35 -20.23
C GLN A 580 -5.73 -18.41 -18.75
N GLU A 581 -6.62 -17.50 -18.33
CA GLU A 581 -7.24 -17.55 -17.01
C GLU A 581 -8.07 -18.84 -16.84
N ARG A 582 -8.07 -19.39 -15.61
CA ARG A 582 -8.81 -20.60 -15.24
C ARG A 582 -9.21 -20.51 -13.77
N ASP A 583 -10.42 -20.91 -13.44
CA ASP A 583 -10.93 -20.85 -12.06
C ASP A 583 -10.25 -21.86 -11.12
N ASP A 584 -9.81 -22.98 -11.68
CA ASP A 584 -9.26 -24.12 -10.94
C ASP A 584 -7.79 -23.96 -10.52
N SER A 585 -7.10 -22.91 -10.99
CA SER A 585 -5.67 -22.74 -10.77
C SER A 585 -5.26 -21.27 -10.93
N ARG A 586 -4.02 -20.91 -10.65
CA ARG A 586 -3.47 -19.55 -10.84
C ARG A 586 -2.07 -19.56 -11.45
N LEU A 587 -1.79 -18.64 -12.37
CA LEU A 587 -0.47 -18.50 -12.99
C LEU A 587 0.56 -18.01 -11.96
N LEU A 588 1.75 -18.60 -11.99
CA LEU A 588 2.91 -18.14 -11.23
C LEU A 588 3.74 -17.21 -12.11
N TYR A 589 3.85 -15.96 -11.68
CA TYR A 589 4.74 -14.95 -12.23
C TYR A 589 6.01 -14.88 -11.38
N GLU A 590 7.16 -14.80 -12.03
CA GLU A 590 8.45 -14.62 -11.36
C GLU A 590 9.29 -13.56 -12.07
N VAL A 591 10.05 -12.80 -11.28
CA VAL A 591 11.04 -11.86 -11.78
C VAL A 591 12.28 -12.63 -12.22
N LEU A 592 12.54 -12.59 -13.53
CA LEU A 592 13.75 -13.11 -14.15
C LEU A 592 14.69 -11.95 -14.49
N ARG A 593 15.99 -12.23 -14.47
CA ARG A 593 17.03 -11.26 -14.79
C ARG A 593 17.90 -11.79 -15.91
N VAL A 594 18.14 -10.97 -16.93
CA VAL A 594 18.91 -11.32 -18.12
C VAL A 594 20.03 -10.31 -18.27
N GLN A 595 21.27 -10.79 -18.40
CA GLN A 595 22.45 -9.97 -18.63
C GLN A 595 22.69 -9.81 -20.13
N VAL A 596 22.99 -8.59 -20.56
CA VAL A 596 23.54 -8.31 -21.88
C VAL A 596 25.04 -8.65 -21.85
N ASP A 597 25.43 -9.66 -22.63
CA ASP A 597 26.83 -9.98 -22.91
C ASP A 597 27.20 -9.47 -24.33
N ASP A 598 28.45 -9.66 -24.77
CA ASP A 598 28.97 -9.09 -26.03
C ASP A 598 28.21 -9.52 -27.30
N HIS A 599 27.53 -10.67 -27.29
CA HIS A 599 26.84 -11.20 -28.47
C HIS A 599 25.47 -11.84 -28.17
N SER A 600 25.06 -11.90 -26.91
CA SER A 600 23.86 -12.63 -26.50
C SER A 600 23.26 -12.07 -25.22
N LEU A 601 22.04 -12.50 -24.94
CA LEU A 601 21.39 -12.31 -23.66
C LEU A 601 21.49 -13.61 -22.85
N ARG A 602 21.96 -13.51 -21.61
CA ARG A 602 22.15 -14.66 -20.71
C ARG A 602 21.24 -14.55 -19.50
N LEU A 603 20.43 -15.58 -19.26
CA LEU A 603 19.63 -15.67 -18.03
C LEU A 603 20.56 -15.79 -16.82
N LEU A 604 20.38 -14.91 -15.85
CA LEU A 604 21.11 -14.97 -14.58
C LEU A 604 20.45 -15.98 -13.64
N PRO A 605 21.25 -16.73 -12.86
CA PRO A 605 20.70 -17.61 -11.83
C PRO A 605 19.93 -16.79 -10.80
N ARG A 606 18.91 -17.43 -10.22
CA ARG A 606 18.08 -16.85 -9.16
C ARG A 606 18.75 -16.86 -7.78
N TRP A 607 19.86 -17.58 -7.68
CA TRP A 607 20.70 -17.70 -6.51
C TRP A 607 22.04 -17.01 -6.75
N ARG A 608 22.69 -16.62 -5.66
CA ARG A 608 24.06 -16.07 -5.65
C ARG A 608 25.03 -16.98 -4.92
N LEU A 609 26.28 -17.04 -5.38
CA LEU A 609 27.35 -17.72 -4.65
C LEU A 609 27.90 -16.76 -3.58
N VAL A 610 28.06 -17.23 -2.34
CA VAL A 610 28.57 -16.42 -1.23
C VAL A 610 29.80 -17.06 -0.59
N ASP A 611 30.71 -16.21 -0.11
CA ASP A 611 31.98 -16.60 0.49
C ASP A 611 32.02 -16.41 2.03
N ARG A 612 30.94 -15.86 2.60
CA ARG A 612 30.85 -15.46 4.01
C ARG A 612 29.46 -15.71 4.59
N PRO A 613 29.32 -15.71 5.93
CA PRO A 613 28.02 -15.77 6.56
C PRO A 613 27.11 -14.63 6.12
N GLN A 614 25.87 -14.96 5.83
CA GLN A 614 24.85 -13.99 5.46
C GLN A 614 24.16 -13.42 6.71
N SER A 615 23.64 -12.20 6.60
CA SER A 615 22.85 -11.57 7.67
C SER A 615 21.58 -12.38 7.96
N ALA A 616 21.09 -12.31 9.19
CA ALA A 616 19.76 -12.80 9.57
C ALA A 616 18.61 -12.15 8.75
N THR A 617 18.85 -10.96 8.20
CA THR A 617 17.92 -10.24 7.32
C THR A 617 18.28 -10.38 5.84
N ALA A 618 19.20 -11.29 5.49
CA ALA A 618 19.67 -11.42 4.12
C ALA A 618 18.55 -11.89 3.18
N ASP A 619 18.50 -11.29 2.01
CA ASP A 619 17.45 -11.50 1.02
C ASP A 619 17.95 -12.41 -0.13
N GLY A 620 17.00 -13.10 -0.76
CA GLY A 620 17.23 -13.92 -1.94
C GLY A 620 17.96 -15.24 -1.67
N ASP A 621 17.92 -16.12 -2.67
CA ASP A 621 18.51 -17.45 -2.59
C ASP A 621 20.03 -17.38 -2.72
N PHE A 622 20.76 -18.25 -2.01
CA PHE A 622 22.21 -18.30 -2.12
C PHE A 622 22.82 -19.67 -1.83
N ILE A 623 24.00 -19.89 -2.38
CA ILE A 623 24.83 -21.08 -2.14
C ILE A 623 26.06 -20.65 -1.34
N GLN A 624 26.28 -21.29 -0.19
CA GLN A 624 27.48 -21.14 0.61
C GLN A 624 28.30 -22.44 0.56
N PRO A 625 29.44 -22.47 -0.15
CA PRO A 625 30.37 -23.59 -0.13
C PRO A 625 30.91 -23.84 1.28
N ALA A 626 31.17 -25.10 1.60
CA ALA A 626 31.91 -25.44 2.80
C ALA A 626 33.38 -25.01 2.67
N ALA A 627 34.04 -24.72 3.80
CA ALA A 627 35.38 -24.16 3.81
C ALA A 627 36.45 -25.02 3.11
N ASN A 628 36.24 -26.34 3.06
CA ASN A 628 37.14 -27.28 2.39
C ASN A 628 36.70 -27.65 0.95
N GLY A 629 35.57 -27.11 0.48
CA GLY A 629 35.00 -27.38 -0.85
C GLY A 629 34.35 -28.76 -1.04
N GLU A 630 34.29 -29.61 0.01
CA GLU A 630 33.72 -30.97 -0.09
C GLU A 630 32.18 -31.00 -0.08
N ASP A 631 31.54 -29.91 0.34
CA ASP A 631 30.08 -29.77 0.42
C ASP A 631 29.69 -28.31 0.12
N ALA A 632 28.39 -28.06 -0.05
CA ALA A 632 27.83 -26.73 -0.16
C ALA A 632 26.40 -26.71 0.37
N ALA A 633 25.98 -25.57 0.90
CA ALA A 633 24.65 -25.33 1.42
C ALA A 633 23.89 -24.37 0.50
N TRP A 634 22.80 -24.82 -0.11
CA TRP A 634 21.88 -23.96 -0.85
C TRP A 634 20.69 -23.62 0.04
N LEU A 635 20.54 -22.34 0.35
CA LEU A 635 19.37 -21.83 1.06
C LEU A 635 18.49 -21.03 0.10
N PHE A 636 17.18 -21.29 0.12
CA PHE A 636 16.21 -20.64 -0.75
C PHE A 636 14.86 -20.42 -0.07
N GLY A 637 14.07 -19.50 -0.61
CA GLY A 637 12.68 -19.31 -0.20
C GLY A 637 12.46 -18.62 1.15
N SER A 638 13.48 -17.94 1.69
CA SER A 638 13.32 -17.13 2.91
C SER A 638 12.53 -15.85 2.61
N GLU A 639 11.47 -15.61 3.37
CA GLU A 639 10.51 -14.52 3.14
C GLU A 639 10.26 -13.70 4.41
N THR A 640 9.57 -12.57 4.30
CA THR A 640 9.10 -11.80 5.48
C THR A 640 7.77 -12.34 5.99
N ASP A 641 7.41 -12.01 7.23
CA ASP A 641 6.13 -12.37 7.85
C ASP A 641 4.90 -11.71 7.20
N TYR A 642 5.11 -10.68 6.38
CA TYR A 642 4.05 -9.94 5.69
C TYR A 642 3.63 -10.56 4.36
N ALA A 643 4.51 -11.37 3.73
CA ALA A 643 4.29 -11.99 2.41
C ALA A 643 3.66 -11.02 1.39
N ASP A 644 4.13 -9.77 1.33
CA ASP A 644 3.64 -8.71 0.44
C ASP A 644 4.72 -8.26 -0.56
N SER A 645 4.39 -7.30 -1.42
CA SER A 645 5.30 -6.76 -2.43
C SER A 645 6.24 -5.66 -1.91
N CYS A 646 6.21 -5.36 -0.61
CA CYS A 646 7.06 -4.35 0.00
C CYS A 646 8.47 -4.93 0.26
N LEU A 647 9.52 -4.20 -0.16
CA LEU A 647 10.92 -4.69 -0.14
C LEU A 647 11.44 -5.01 1.28
N ARG A 648 11.02 -4.25 2.29
CA ARG A 648 11.30 -4.48 3.73
C ARG A 648 12.75 -4.94 4.00
N PRO A 649 13.78 -4.13 3.66
CA PRO A 649 15.18 -4.54 3.71
C PRO A 649 15.67 -4.90 5.11
N GLY A 650 15.05 -4.30 6.14
CA GLY A 650 15.44 -4.52 7.52
C GLY A 650 14.71 -5.63 8.26
N SER A 651 13.65 -6.21 7.67
CA SER A 651 12.83 -7.21 8.35
C SER A 651 13.53 -8.58 8.43
N PRO A 652 13.31 -9.34 9.52
CA PRO A 652 13.71 -10.75 9.60
C PRO A 652 13.23 -11.55 8.39
N ARG A 653 14.01 -12.56 8.00
CA ARG A 653 13.59 -13.55 7.01
C ARG A 653 13.38 -14.90 7.68
N LEU A 654 12.31 -15.60 7.29
CA LEU A 654 11.85 -16.85 7.89
C LEU A 654 11.35 -17.83 6.81
N GLY A 655 11.06 -19.07 7.21
CA GLY A 655 10.45 -20.07 6.31
C GLY A 655 11.36 -20.61 5.21
N GLY A 656 12.66 -20.28 5.22
CA GLY A 656 13.62 -20.75 4.22
C GLY A 656 13.86 -22.25 4.28
N HIS A 657 14.33 -22.78 3.16
CA HIS A 657 14.69 -24.18 2.98
C HIS A 657 16.17 -24.29 2.68
N LEU A 658 16.80 -25.33 3.21
CA LEU A 658 18.21 -25.65 3.00
C LEU A 658 18.31 -27.02 2.34
N LEU A 659 19.14 -27.12 1.30
CA LEU A 659 19.61 -28.38 0.73
C LEU A 659 21.14 -28.37 0.68
N THR A 660 21.81 -29.34 1.31
CA THR A 660 23.26 -29.52 1.16
C THR A 660 23.58 -30.37 -0.07
N ALA A 661 24.78 -30.24 -0.63
CA ALA A 661 25.23 -31.08 -1.74
C ALA A 661 25.32 -32.56 -1.34
N SER A 662 25.61 -32.82 -0.05
CA SER A 662 25.52 -34.15 0.59
C SER A 662 24.10 -34.68 0.81
N GLY A 663 23.06 -33.87 0.58
CA GLY A 663 21.66 -34.31 0.58
C GLY A 663 20.87 -34.04 1.87
N CYS A 664 21.42 -33.34 2.86
CA CYS A 664 20.65 -32.89 4.03
C CYS A 664 19.65 -31.81 3.62
N ALA A 665 18.38 -32.02 3.95
CA ALA A 665 17.28 -31.13 3.61
C ALA A 665 16.53 -30.69 4.87
N LEU A 666 16.45 -29.37 5.09
CA LEU A 666 15.81 -28.76 6.26
C LEU A 666 14.88 -27.61 5.83
N SER A 667 13.81 -27.43 6.59
CA SER A 667 12.83 -26.35 6.38
C SER A 667 12.76 -25.42 7.59
N ASP A 668 12.03 -24.32 7.42
CA ASP A 668 11.79 -23.31 8.47
C ASP A 668 13.10 -22.71 8.98
N LEU A 669 13.95 -22.25 8.06
CA LEU A 669 15.24 -21.64 8.37
C LEU A 669 15.25 -20.15 8.05
N ALA A 670 16.13 -19.45 8.76
CA ALA A 670 16.50 -18.10 8.46
C ALA A 670 17.89 -18.07 7.78
N PRO A 671 18.24 -17.00 7.07
CA PRO A 671 19.37 -17.02 6.14
C PRO A 671 20.77 -16.98 6.76
N SER A 672 20.90 -16.72 8.07
CA SER A 672 22.22 -16.70 8.70
C SER A 672 22.72 -18.13 8.94
N MET A 673 23.83 -18.49 8.29
CA MET A 673 24.51 -19.79 8.43
C MET A 673 26.04 -19.70 8.26
N ILE A 674 26.76 -20.65 8.88
CA ILE A 674 28.22 -20.77 8.78
C ILE A 674 28.70 -22.23 8.91
N TRP A 675 29.62 -22.63 8.04
CA TRP A 675 30.28 -23.93 8.09
C TRP A 675 31.41 -23.98 9.13
N SER A 676 31.57 -25.14 9.76
CA SER A 676 32.80 -25.49 10.47
C SER A 676 33.97 -25.68 9.50
N PRO A 677 35.24 -25.50 9.94
CA PRO A 677 36.40 -25.60 9.06
C PRO A 677 36.56 -26.97 8.39
N ALA A 678 36.11 -28.05 9.06
CA ALA A 678 36.17 -29.42 8.54
C ALA A 678 34.93 -29.83 7.72
N ALA A 679 34.04 -28.88 7.41
CA ALA A 679 32.79 -29.10 6.68
C ALA A 679 31.85 -30.19 7.25
N ARG A 680 32.05 -30.60 8.51
CA ARG A 680 31.20 -31.60 9.16
C ARG A 680 29.95 -30.98 9.77
N TYR A 681 30.10 -29.80 10.34
CA TYR A 681 29.02 -29.09 11.02
C TYR A 681 28.64 -27.82 10.27
N LEU A 682 27.34 -27.58 10.18
CA LEU A 682 26.75 -26.35 9.69
C LEU A 682 25.91 -25.73 10.81
N ALA A 683 26.30 -24.54 11.27
CA ALA A 683 25.51 -23.78 12.21
C ALA A 683 24.47 -22.95 11.44
N LEU A 684 23.22 -23.00 11.88
CA LEU A 684 22.06 -22.42 11.22
C LEU A 684 21.29 -21.54 12.21
N THR A 685 20.40 -20.71 11.65
CA THR A 685 19.44 -19.93 12.44
C THR A 685 18.01 -20.19 11.99
N ARG A 686 17.07 -20.00 12.90
CA ARG A 686 15.62 -19.97 12.67
C ARG A 686 15.03 -18.79 13.40
N TYR A 687 14.05 -18.12 12.79
CA TYR A 687 13.24 -17.11 13.45
C TYR A 687 11.87 -17.69 13.78
N CYS A 688 11.53 -17.79 15.06
CA CYS A 688 10.25 -18.33 15.49
C CYS A 688 9.23 -17.18 15.66
N SER A 689 8.21 -17.14 14.81
CA SER A 689 7.09 -16.21 14.89
C SER A 689 5.75 -16.96 14.91
N GLU A 690 5.28 -17.39 16.08
CA GLU A 690 3.93 -17.97 16.17
C GLU A 690 2.89 -16.87 16.37
N ARG A 691 2.04 -16.67 15.35
CA ARG A 691 0.98 -15.64 15.31
C ARG A 691 -0.22 -15.96 16.22
N ASN A 692 -0.20 -17.04 17.01
CA ASN A 692 -1.42 -17.61 17.62
C ASN A 692 -1.60 -17.52 19.14
N ASP A 693 -0.68 -16.99 19.97
CA ASP A 693 -1.12 -16.45 21.28
C ASP A 693 -0.30 -15.27 21.81
N ARG A 694 -1.00 -14.46 22.60
CA ARG A 694 -0.58 -13.23 23.30
C ARG A 694 0.34 -13.52 24.50
N GLN A 695 1.56 -14.00 24.28
CA GLN A 695 2.60 -14.08 25.32
C GLN A 695 3.95 -13.58 24.78
N GLU A 696 4.59 -12.69 25.54
CA GLU A 696 5.77 -11.89 25.12
C GLU A 696 7.05 -12.71 24.87
N ASP A 697 7.14 -13.97 25.33
CA ASP A 697 8.32 -14.85 25.13
C ASP A 697 8.39 -15.57 23.75
N ARG A 698 7.48 -15.23 22.82
CA ARG A 698 7.22 -16.07 21.64
C ARG A 698 7.97 -15.71 20.37
N TYR A 699 8.60 -14.53 20.31
CA TYR A 699 9.44 -14.10 19.20
C TYR A 699 10.91 -14.27 19.54
N GLY A 700 11.68 -14.82 18.61
CA GLY A 700 13.13 -14.85 18.78
C GLY A 700 13.86 -15.79 17.85
N TRP A 701 15.17 -15.58 17.86
CA TRP A 701 16.11 -16.34 17.07
C TRP A 701 16.59 -17.58 17.80
N GLN A 702 16.65 -18.70 17.09
CA GLN A 702 17.14 -19.98 17.59
C GLN A 702 18.36 -20.42 16.78
N VAL A 703 19.37 -20.96 17.47
CA VAL A 703 20.56 -21.53 16.86
C VAL A 703 20.39 -23.03 16.72
N LEU A 704 20.75 -23.56 15.56
CA LEU A 704 20.74 -24.98 15.26
C LEU A 704 22.14 -25.42 14.82
N LEU A 705 22.49 -26.68 15.07
CA LEU A 705 23.71 -27.30 14.59
C LEU A 705 23.36 -28.58 13.83
N LEU A 706 23.61 -28.58 12.52
CA LEU A 706 23.49 -29.75 11.67
C LEU A 706 24.84 -30.46 11.60
N ASP A 707 24.88 -31.74 11.99
CA ASP A 707 25.98 -32.66 11.65
C ASP A 707 25.62 -33.33 10.32
N VAL A 708 26.30 -32.94 9.24
CA VAL A 708 26.01 -33.47 7.89
C VAL A 708 26.51 -34.90 7.69
N ARG A 709 27.43 -35.39 8.54
CA ARG A 709 27.97 -36.75 8.43
C ARG A 709 27.15 -37.76 9.22
N ASP A 710 26.72 -37.37 10.42
CA ASP A 710 25.87 -38.20 11.26
C ASP A 710 24.37 -37.97 10.99
N HIS A 711 24.05 -37.09 10.02
CA HIS A 711 22.70 -36.69 9.61
C HIS A 711 21.79 -36.37 10.80
N CYS A 712 22.23 -35.43 11.64
CA CYS A 712 21.57 -35.14 12.90
C CYS A 712 21.50 -33.64 13.18
N LEU A 713 20.32 -33.16 13.56
CA LEU A 713 20.07 -31.76 13.91
C LEU A 713 19.99 -31.59 15.42
N ARG A 714 20.71 -30.61 15.96
CA ARG A 714 20.66 -30.21 17.37
C ARG A 714 20.17 -28.78 17.50
N THR A 715 19.40 -28.52 18.54
CA THR A 715 18.75 -27.22 18.77
C THR A 715 19.21 -26.61 20.07
N TRP A 716 19.74 -25.38 20.01
CA TRP A 716 20.10 -24.65 21.22
C TRP A 716 18.83 -24.33 22.04
N PRO A 717 18.80 -24.66 23.34
CA PRO A 717 17.57 -24.59 24.14
C PRO A 717 17.09 -23.16 24.38
N GLU A 718 17.99 -22.19 24.50
CA GLU A 718 17.63 -20.80 24.76
C GLU A 718 17.36 -20.04 23.47
N ARG A 719 16.29 -19.24 23.45
CA ARG A 719 16.05 -18.29 22.36
C ARG A 719 16.92 -17.05 22.60
N LEU A 720 17.53 -16.55 21.53
CA LEU A 720 18.42 -15.39 21.61
C LEU A 720 17.64 -14.07 21.71
N HIS A 721 16.38 -14.04 21.25
CA HIS A 721 15.47 -12.88 21.08
C HIS A 721 16.02 -11.76 20.17
N HIS A 722 17.30 -11.46 20.31
CA HIS A 722 18.16 -10.57 19.56
C HIS A 722 18.55 -11.15 18.20
N ARG A 723 18.71 -10.28 17.19
CA ARG A 723 19.17 -10.69 15.86
C ARG A 723 20.61 -11.23 15.92
N PRO A 724 20.86 -12.46 15.43
CA PRO A 724 22.19 -13.04 15.38
C PRO A 724 22.89 -12.77 14.04
N GLN A 725 24.21 -12.66 14.10
CA GLN A 725 25.10 -12.68 12.94
C GLN A 725 26.30 -13.57 13.24
N PHE A 726 26.49 -14.64 12.46
CA PHE A 726 27.68 -15.47 12.60
C PHE A 726 28.92 -14.71 12.15
N GLU A 727 29.98 -14.76 12.97
CA GLU A 727 31.27 -14.15 12.64
C GLU A 727 32.33 -15.19 12.29
N ALA A 728 32.38 -16.29 13.05
CA ALA A 728 33.38 -17.32 12.86
C ALA A 728 32.94 -18.65 13.48
N PHE A 729 33.41 -19.74 12.88
CA PHE A 729 33.32 -21.08 13.44
C PHE A 729 34.75 -21.63 13.53
N SER A 730 35.30 -21.67 14.75
CA SER A 730 36.58 -22.36 15.04
C SER A 730 36.33 -23.82 15.39
N GLY A 731 37.36 -24.67 15.29
CA GLY A 731 37.22 -26.11 15.56
C GLY A 731 36.60 -26.47 16.91
N ASP A 732 36.62 -25.57 17.90
CA ASP A 732 36.09 -25.74 19.24
C ASP A 732 34.92 -24.79 19.60
N SER A 733 34.61 -23.77 18.79
CA SER A 733 33.62 -22.76 19.18
C SER A 733 32.96 -22.04 18.01
N LEU A 734 31.68 -21.69 18.23
CA LEU A 734 30.88 -20.86 17.35
C LEU A 734 30.78 -19.45 17.92
N ARG A 735 31.14 -18.43 17.13
CA ARG A 735 31.05 -17.02 17.51
C ARG A 735 29.99 -16.33 16.69
N LEU A 736 29.08 -15.65 17.39
CA LEU A 736 28.04 -14.83 16.79
C LEU A 736 27.91 -13.49 17.51
N ARG A 737 27.57 -12.46 16.76
CA ARG A 737 27.21 -11.14 17.27
C ARG A 737 25.70 -11.05 17.43
N LEU A 738 25.25 -10.59 18.59
CA LEU A 738 23.84 -10.35 18.90
C LEU A 738 23.57 -8.85 18.93
N PHE A 739 22.57 -8.42 18.17
CA PHE A 739 22.09 -7.04 18.15
C PHE A 739 20.85 -6.89 19.00
N THR A 740 20.69 -5.72 19.61
CA THR A 740 19.59 -5.36 20.52
C THR A 740 18.22 -5.60 19.90
N ARG A 741 18.05 -5.26 18.62
CA ARG A 741 16.81 -5.48 17.87
C ARG A 741 16.82 -6.82 17.14
N ASP A 742 15.64 -7.37 16.88
CA ASP A 742 15.47 -8.55 16.03
C ASP A 742 15.42 -8.20 14.53
N TRP A 743 15.28 -6.91 14.18
CA TRP A 743 15.31 -6.33 12.83
C TRP A 743 16.47 -5.33 12.64
N GLN A 744 16.78 -4.96 11.39
CA GLN A 744 17.82 -3.97 11.03
C GLN A 744 17.20 -2.57 10.84
N ALA A 745 17.57 -1.62 11.68
CA ALA A 745 17.26 -0.21 11.43
C ALA A 745 18.18 0.39 10.37
N ALA A 746 17.71 1.42 9.66
CA ALA A 746 18.51 2.15 8.67
C ALA A 746 19.70 2.87 9.35
N ASP A 747 19.44 3.47 10.52
CA ASP A 747 20.42 4.22 11.32
C ASP A 747 20.89 3.41 12.54
N ASP A 748 21.21 2.13 12.35
CA ASP A 748 21.61 1.24 13.45
C ASP A 748 23.07 1.50 13.86
N ASP A 749 23.26 2.15 15.02
CA ASP A 749 24.56 2.38 15.65
C ASP A 749 24.98 1.22 16.59
N ASP A 750 24.13 0.20 16.73
CA ASP A 750 24.37 -0.93 17.59
C ASP A 750 25.53 -1.79 17.06
N CYS A 751 26.65 -1.72 17.79
CA CYS A 751 27.83 -2.53 17.50
C CYS A 751 27.63 -4.02 17.86
N GLY A 752 26.54 -4.38 18.54
CA GLY A 752 26.21 -5.73 18.99
C GLY A 752 27.15 -6.28 20.07
N ARG A 753 26.70 -7.29 20.80
CA ARG A 753 27.50 -8.05 21.77
C ARG A 753 27.99 -9.37 21.19
N LEU A 754 29.22 -9.77 21.51
CA LEU A 754 29.75 -11.05 21.08
C LEU A 754 29.26 -12.17 22.01
N LEU A 755 28.71 -13.25 21.44
CA LEU A 755 28.39 -14.49 22.11
C LEU A 755 29.27 -15.61 21.56
N LYS A 756 29.85 -16.40 22.47
CA LYS A 756 30.63 -17.61 22.14
C LYS A 756 29.89 -18.83 22.67
N LEU A 757 29.58 -19.78 21.79
CA LEU A 757 29.03 -21.09 22.13
C LEU A 757 30.10 -22.16 21.92
N ASN A 758 30.31 -23.04 22.89
CA ASN A 758 31.30 -24.12 22.76
C ASN A 758 30.71 -25.26 21.93
N LEU A 759 31.50 -25.81 20.99
CA LEU A 759 31.04 -26.92 20.16
C LEU A 759 30.71 -28.16 21.00
N SER A 760 31.48 -28.44 22.05
CA SER A 760 31.22 -29.55 22.97
C SER A 760 29.87 -29.45 23.67
N GLU A 761 29.45 -28.23 24.03
CA GLU A 761 28.13 -27.99 24.63
C GLU A 761 27.03 -28.25 23.60
N LEU A 762 27.17 -27.71 22.39
CA LEU A 762 26.23 -27.95 21.29
C LEU A 762 26.09 -29.45 20.95
N LEU A 763 27.19 -30.19 20.94
CA LEU A 763 27.20 -31.63 20.65
C LEU A 763 26.61 -32.48 21.78
N SER A 764 26.63 -31.98 23.03
CA SER A 764 26.03 -32.66 24.18
C SER A 764 24.50 -32.58 24.22
N LEU A 765 23.91 -31.67 23.42
CA LEU A 765 22.46 -31.53 23.30
C LEU A 765 21.83 -32.76 22.62
N PRO A 766 20.57 -33.08 22.95
CA PRO A 766 19.85 -34.14 22.27
C PRO A 766 19.74 -33.83 20.77
N GLY A 767 20.16 -34.80 19.96
CA GLY A 767 20.11 -34.70 18.52
C GLY A 767 18.89 -35.43 17.94
N THR A 768 18.21 -34.77 17.00
CA THR A 768 17.15 -35.37 16.21
C THR A 768 17.77 -35.99 14.95
N PRO A 769 17.65 -37.31 14.73
CA PRO A 769 18.17 -37.95 13.52
C PRO A 769 17.32 -37.57 12.30
N LEU A 770 17.98 -37.29 11.19
CA LEU A 770 17.36 -37.17 9.87
C LEU A 770 17.17 -38.56 9.28
N ILE A 771 16.10 -38.72 8.50
CA ILE A 771 15.70 -40.00 7.90
C ILE A 771 16.07 -39.95 6.43
N GLU A 772 16.83 -40.95 5.98
CA GLU A 772 17.18 -41.10 4.57
C GLU A 772 15.93 -41.49 3.75
N HIS A 773 15.71 -40.78 2.65
CA HIS A 773 14.75 -41.15 1.64
C HIS A 773 15.26 -40.75 0.24
N LEU A 774 15.62 -41.74 -0.57
CA LEU A 774 16.06 -41.54 -1.96
C LEU A 774 17.20 -40.52 -2.11
N GLY A 775 18.23 -40.64 -1.25
CA GLY A 775 19.39 -39.76 -1.25
C GLY A 775 19.19 -38.37 -0.63
N LEU A 776 18.03 -38.13 0.00
CA LEU A 776 17.78 -36.95 0.83
C LEU A 776 17.71 -37.35 2.32
N TRP A 777 18.24 -36.53 3.20
CA TRP A 777 18.15 -36.71 4.65
C TRP A 777 17.22 -35.63 5.23
N LEU A 778 16.04 -36.04 5.68
CA LEU A 778 14.94 -35.15 6.06
C LEU A 778 14.58 -35.28 7.54
N ASP A 779 14.10 -34.21 8.16
CA ASP A 779 13.37 -34.33 9.43
C ASP A 779 12.10 -35.17 9.21
N ARG A 780 11.68 -35.93 10.23
CA ARG A 780 10.42 -36.68 10.20
C ARG A 780 9.22 -35.79 9.86
N ALA A 781 9.21 -34.54 10.33
CA ALA A 781 8.13 -33.58 10.01
C ALA A 781 8.07 -33.25 8.51
N GLU A 782 9.20 -33.32 7.80
CA GLU A 782 9.32 -32.97 6.38
C GLU A 782 9.01 -34.12 5.42
N LEU A 783 8.85 -35.34 5.93
CA LEU A 783 8.48 -36.50 5.09
C LEU A 783 7.13 -36.30 4.38
N THR A 784 6.25 -35.47 4.92
CA THR A 784 4.98 -35.09 4.27
C THR A 784 5.19 -34.24 3.01
N ASN A 785 6.33 -33.54 2.91
CA ASN A 785 6.74 -32.70 1.78
C ASN A 785 7.76 -33.37 0.86
N LEU A 786 8.02 -34.67 1.03
CA LEU A 786 9.03 -35.41 0.29
C LEU A 786 8.92 -35.22 -1.24
N SER A 787 7.71 -35.28 -1.79
CA SER A 787 7.51 -35.11 -3.23
C SER A 787 7.89 -33.71 -3.72
N ALA A 788 7.68 -32.68 -2.90
CA ALA A 788 8.10 -31.33 -3.21
C ALA A 788 9.64 -31.22 -3.19
N TRP A 789 10.28 -31.77 -2.15
CA TRP A 789 11.74 -31.83 -2.05
C TRP A 789 12.41 -32.53 -3.25
N GLN A 790 11.80 -33.61 -3.74
CA GLN A 790 12.30 -34.32 -4.93
C GLN A 790 12.10 -33.54 -6.23
N ALA A 791 11.07 -32.70 -6.30
CA ALA A 791 10.78 -31.86 -7.45
C ALA A 791 11.65 -30.59 -7.50
N VAL A 792 12.37 -30.25 -6.41
CA VAL A 792 13.26 -29.09 -6.39
C VAL A 792 14.37 -29.27 -7.43
N GLN A 793 14.41 -28.37 -8.41
CA GLN A 793 15.48 -28.33 -9.39
C GLN A 793 16.77 -27.83 -8.72
N ARG A 794 17.79 -28.69 -8.69
CA ARG A 794 19.08 -28.35 -8.08
C ARG A 794 19.78 -27.23 -8.85
N PRO A 795 20.54 -26.35 -8.17
CA PRO A 795 21.28 -25.28 -8.82
C PRO A 795 22.33 -25.84 -9.78
N GLN A 796 22.38 -25.35 -11.00
CA GLN A 796 23.48 -25.64 -11.92
C GLN A 796 24.75 -24.92 -11.44
N SER A 797 25.52 -25.59 -10.59
CA SER A 797 26.75 -25.09 -10.01
C SER A 797 27.79 -26.21 -9.90
N LEU A 798 29.05 -25.84 -9.67
CA LEU A 798 30.15 -26.79 -9.45
C LEU A 798 29.91 -27.73 -8.25
N TYR A 799 29.02 -27.38 -7.31
CA TYR A 799 28.77 -28.14 -6.08
C TYR A 799 27.55 -29.06 -6.16
N PHE A 800 26.56 -28.74 -6.99
CA PHE A 800 25.29 -29.47 -7.08
C PHE A 800 25.08 -30.19 -8.42
N GLY A 801 25.99 -30.03 -9.39
CA GLY A 801 25.96 -30.70 -10.69
C GLY A 801 26.37 -32.17 -10.62
N ALA A 802 25.83 -33.00 -11.51
CA ALA A 802 26.35 -34.35 -11.73
C ALA A 802 27.79 -34.27 -12.28
N PRO A 803 28.70 -35.19 -11.91
CA PRO A 803 29.98 -35.30 -12.59
C PRO A 803 29.70 -35.54 -14.07
N SER A 804 30.33 -34.74 -14.94
CA SER A 804 30.36 -35.00 -16.37
C SER A 804 30.88 -36.41 -16.60
N GLU A 805 30.10 -37.27 -17.27
CA GLU A 805 30.61 -38.50 -17.89
C GLU A 805 31.52 -38.14 -19.08
N GLU A 806 32.65 -37.50 -18.82
CA GLU A 806 33.80 -37.43 -19.73
C GLU A 806 35.07 -37.47 -18.88
N GLY A 807 35.53 -38.69 -18.64
CA GLY A 807 36.94 -39.02 -18.43
C GLY A 807 37.48 -39.72 -19.66
#